data_AF-A0A673XTJ1-F1
#
_entry.id   AF-A0A673XTJ1-F1
#
_cell.length_a   1.000
_cell.length_b   1.000
_cell.length_c   1.000
_cell.angle_alpha   90.00
_cell.angle_beta   90.00
_cell.angle_gamma   90.00
#
_symmetry.space_group_name_H-M   'P 1'
#
loop_
_entity.id
_entity.type
_entity.pdbx_description
1 polymer ?
#
loop_
_entity_poly.entity_id
_entity_poly.type
_entity_poly.pdbx_seq_one_letter_code
_entity_poly.pdbx_strand_id
1 'polypeptide(L)'
;MYIKTTSYLYMIHWDRNEGIGQNDKALKFLGQDFEYLQSHSLQSRRLFEDDAFPAQISSLGFKELGSRSTKTQGVRWMRPTEFCSDPHFIVDGATRTDVCQGALGDCWLLAAIASLTLNETLLHRVVPHGQSFHQQYAGIFHFQFWQFGEWVDVVIDDRLPVKDGKLLFLHSAEGAEFWSALLEKAYAKLNGCYEALSGGSTSEGFEDFTGGVTEMFELKKAHPDLFSIISRAVERGSLLGCSIDISGVFEMEAMTFKKLVKGHAYSVTGVEEVEFKGSPTKLLRIRNPWGEMEWTGAWSDNSREWAGVDPSVRARLYNRSEDGEFWMSFRDFLREFSRLEICNLTADALQASQVKKWSSALYPGEWRRGSTAGGCRNYPATFWLNPQFKVALQHPDTDGQSGCSFLVALMQKDRRRQRREGKDMETIGFTIYEFTGQAGVHLKRDFFLTHSSSARSELFINLREVSTRFCLPQGEYIVVPSTFEPQKDGDFVLRVFSEKPRTTFLAGYMVLVVLSYFILFSQEAEISASKLQTILNRIISKHKDLKTDGFGKEACRCMITLMDLLLGMISTPCLLLPTFVNNLSPSPPPRQTVFRKFDLDKSGTMSSYEMRMALESSGFKLTNHLFQLIILRYAKEDLNVDFDNFVNCLIRLETMFKTFKEMDTDVDGVVSFSFFQVCHHYQKHGLLLLRESSLWSVNIKHCF
;
A
#
# COMPACT_ATOMS: atom_id res chain seq x y z
N MET A 1 -15.64 1.74 -14.37
CA MET A 1 -15.13 0.88 -13.27
C MET A 1 -14.01 1.55 -12.44
N TYR A 2 -13.35 2.60 -12.93
CA TYR A 2 -12.25 3.33 -12.24
C TYR A 2 -12.66 4.58 -11.43
N ILE A 3 -13.94 4.70 -11.06
CA ILE A 3 -14.52 5.94 -10.50
C ILE A 3 -14.65 5.88 -8.95
N LYS A 4 -14.23 4.79 -8.31
CA LYS A 4 -14.35 4.58 -6.86
C LYS A 4 -13.31 5.32 -5.99
N THR A 5 -12.25 5.87 -6.57
CA THR A 5 -11.06 6.28 -5.78
C THR A 5 -11.15 7.66 -5.13
N THR A 6 -11.93 8.59 -5.67
CA THR A 6 -11.84 10.01 -5.25
C THR A 6 -12.70 10.35 -4.02
N SER A 7 -13.74 9.57 -3.72
CA SER A 7 -14.48 9.68 -2.44
C SER A 7 -13.72 9.02 -1.27
N TYR A 8 -12.84 8.06 -1.59
CA TYR A 8 -12.14 7.23 -0.60
C TYR A 8 -11.09 8.02 0.20
N LEU A 9 -10.27 8.86 -0.42
CA LEU A 9 -9.19 9.59 0.27
C LEU A 9 -9.68 10.63 1.29
N TYR A 10 -10.82 11.29 1.02
CA TYR A 10 -11.40 12.28 1.93
C TYR A 10 -12.30 11.64 3.00
N MET A 11 -13.08 10.58 2.67
CA MET A 11 -13.80 9.80 3.69
C MET A 11 -12.83 9.14 4.68
N ILE A 12 -11.75 8.52 4.20
CA ILE A 12 -10.72 7.90 5.07
C ILE A 12 -10.15 8.89 6.09
N HIS A 13 -9.97 10.17 5.72
CA HIS A 13 -9.42 11.15 6.67
C HIS A 13 -10.43 11.58 7.74
N TRP A 14 -11.72 11.65 7.42
CA TRP A 14 -12.79 11.90 8.40
C TRP A 14 -13.03 10.67 9.29
N ASP A 15 -13.14 9.49 8.66
CA ASP A 15 -13.35 8.21 9.31
C ASP A 15 -12.19 7.86 10.28
N ARG A 16 -10.93 8.14 9.91
CA ARG A 16 -9.76 7.97 10.79
C ARG A 16 -9.78 8.88 12.02
N ASN A 17 -10.30 10.11 11.90
CA ASN A 17 -10.41 11.02 13.04
C ASN A 17 -11.48 10.55 14.04
N GLU A 18 -12.45 9.75 13.61
CA GLU A 18 -13.44 9.06 14.47
C GLU A 18 -12.98 7.68 14.97
N GLY A 19 -11.75 7.28 14.60
CA GLY A 19 -11.10 6.03 15.00
C GLY A 19 -11.38 4.83 14.09
N ILE A 20 -12.08 5.01 12.97
CA ILE A 20 -12.35 3.92 12.01
C ILE A 20 -11.03 3.48 11.35
N GLY A 21 -10.83 2.16 11.25
CA GLY A 21 -9.59 1.55 10.78
C GLY A 21 -8.57 1.29 11.89
N GLN A 22 -8.89 1.62 13.15
CA GLN A 22 -8.17 1.09 14.32
C GLN A 22 -8.65 -0.34 14.63
N ASN A 23 -7.89 -1.07 15.45
CA ASN A 23 -8.18 -2.49 15.75
C ASN A 23 -9.57 -2.69 16.40
N ASP A 24 -9.98 -1.78 17.28
CA ASP A 24 -11.29 -1.79 17.95
C ASP A 24 -12.45 -1.33 17.03
N LYS A 25 -12.14 -0.68 15.91
CA LYS A 25 -13.10 -0.21 14.90
C LYS A 25 -12.63 -0.57 13.49
N ALA A 26 -12.35 -1.85 13.28
CA ALA A 26 -11.86 -2.36 12.01
C ALA A 26 -12.85 -2.11 10.86
N LEU A 27 -12.32 -1.85 9.66
CA LEU A 27 -13.11 -1.67 8.45
C LEU A 27 -13.76 -2.99 8.04
N LYS A 28 -15.06 -2.97 7.76
CA LYS A 28 -15.82 -4.14 7.30
C LYS A 28 -15.43 -4.49 5.86
N PHE A 29 -14.72 -5.62 5.68
CA PHE A 29 -14.32 -6.05 4.34
C PHE A 29 -15.53 -6.33 3.47
N LEU A 30 -15.58 -5.72 2.29
CA LEU A 30 -16.71 -5.82 1.35
C LEU A 30 -18.07 -5.43 1.96
N GLY A 31 -18.07 -4.64 3.04
CA GLY A 31 -19.27 -4.22 3.75
C GLY A 31 -19.97 -5.32 4.55
N GLN A 32 -19.33 -6.48 4.76
CA GLN A 32 -19.89 -7.57 5.57
C GLN A 32 -19.68 -7.30 7.06
N ASP A 33 -20.75 -7.45 7.84
CA ASP A 33 -20.76 -7.26 9.30
C ASP A 33 -20.99 -8.61 9.98
N PHE A 34 -20.01 -9.07 10.78
CA PHE A 34 -20.05 -10.36 11.44
C PHE A 34 -21.28 -10.52 12.34
N GLU A 35 -21.53 -9.58 13.26
CA GLU A 35 -22.61 -9.68 14.25
C GLU A 35 -23.99 -9.69 13.58
N TYR A 36 -24.17 -8.84 12.57
CA TYR A 36 -25.41 -8.80 11.78
C TYR A 36 -25.64 -10.09 11.01
N LEU A 37 -24.62 -10.59 10.29
CA LEU A 37 -24.72 -11.79 9.47
C LEU A 37 -24.90 -13.06 10.32
N GLN A 38 -24.22 -13.16 11.46
CA GLN A 38 -24.41 -14.24 12.42
C GLN A 38 -25.84 -14.22 12.96
N SER A 39 -26.32 -13.07 13.43
CA SER A 39 -27.69 -12.91 13.95
C SER A 39 -28.74 -13.27 12.90
N HIS A 40 -28.56 -12.84 11.66
CA HIS A 40 -29.45 -13.16 10.55
C HIS A 40 -29.47 -14.67 10.23
N SER A 41 -28.29 -15.30 10.23
CA SER A 41 -28.14 -16.75 9.98
C SER A 41 -28.80 -17.59 11.09
N LEU A 42 -28.60 -17.20 12.35
CA LEU A 42 -29.26 -17.81 13.51
C LEU A 42 -30.79 -17.67 13.46
N GLN A 43 -31.30 -16.48 13.14
CA GLN A 43 -32.74 -16.21 13.02
C GLN A 43 -33.38 -17.02 11.87
N SER A 44 -32.69 -17.10 10.73
CA SER A 44 -33.17 -17.84 9.56
C SER A 44 -32.95 -19.36 9.66
N ARG A 45 -32.23 -19.83 10.69
CA ARG A 45 -31.83 -21.24 10.89
C ARG A 45 -31.11 -21.83 9.68
N ARG A 46 -30.27 -21.02 9.04
CA ARG A 46 -29.43 -21.42 7.91
C ARG A 46 -27.99 -21.13 8.25
N LEU A 47 -27.08 -22.01 7.84
CA LEU A 47 -25.66 -21.75 7.94
C LEU A 47 -25.27 -20.69 6.92
N PHE A 48 -24.37 -19.79 7.32
CA PHE A 48 -23.89 -18.71 6.48
C PHE A 48 -23.18 -19.28 5.24
N GLU A 49 -23.46 -18.68 4.09
CA GLU A 49 -22.78 -18.96 2.84
C GLU A 49 -22.21 -17.65 2.32
N ASP A 50 -20.90 -17.60 2.14
CA ASP A 50 -20.20 -16.39 1.77
C ASP A 50 -20.24 -16.15 0.25
N ASP A 51 -21.18 -15.33 -0.20
CA ASP A 51 -21.29 -14.93 -1.61
C ASP A 51 -20.06 -14.16 -2.13
N ALA A 52 -19.31 -13.52 -1.23
CA ALA A 52 -18.12 -12.76 -1.58
C ALA A 52 -16.88 -13.64 -1.76
N PHE A 53 -16.89 -14.86 -1.24
CA PHE A 53 -15.83 -15.85 -1.40
C PHE A 53 -16.44 -17.26 -1.53
N PRO A 54 -17.09 -17.55 -2.66
CA PRO A 54 -17.92 -18.74 -2.80
C PRO A 54 -17.08 -20.01 -2.74
N ALA A 55 -17.69 -21.11 -2.31
CA ALA A 55 -17.13 -22.46 -2.31
C ALA A 55 -16.97 -23.04 -3.74
N GLN A 56 -16.14 -22.38 -4.56
CA GLN A 56 -15.95 -22.65 -5.99
C GLN A 56 -14.46 -22.63 -6.34
N ILE A 57 -14.13 -23.15 -7.53
CA ILE A 57 -12.74 -23.23 -7.99
C ILE A 57 -12.08 -21.84 -8.12
N SER A 58 -12.85 -20.79 -8.41
CA SER A 58 -12.35 -19.41 -8.47
C SER A 58 -11.74 -18.92 -7.15
N SER A 59 -12.19 -19.47 -6.01
CA SER A 59 -11.67 -19.20 -4.68
C SER A 59 -10.41 -20.01 -4.37
N LEU A 60 -10.19 -21.14 -5.05
CA LEU A 60 -8.94 -21.89 -4.99
C LEU A 60 -7.84 -21.21 -5.80
N GLY A 61 -8.11 -20.82 -7.05
CA GLY A 61 -7.08 -20.24 -7.89
C GLY A 61 -7.48 -19.96 -9.32
N PHE A 62 -6.46 -19.67 -10.13
CA PHE A 62 -6.58 -19.19 -11.51
C PHE A 62 -5.61 -19.87 -12.48
N LYS A 63 -4.56 -20.54 -12.01
CA LYS A 63 -3.58 -21.25 -12.84
C LYS A 63 -3.26 -22.63 -12.27
N GLU A 64 -2.36 -22.73 -11.29
CA GLU A 64 -1.95 -23.98 -10.63
C GLU A 64 -3.08 -24.60 -9.80
N LEU A 65 -3.98 -23.78 -9.27
CA LEU A 65 -5.21 -24.20 -8.60
C LEU A 65 -6.47 -23.77 -9.36
N GLY A 66 -6.32 -23.49 -10.66
CA GLY A 66 -7.44 -23.15 -11.53
C GLY A 66 -8.30 -24.35 -11.95
N SER A 67 -9.32 -24.10 -12.76
CA SER A 67 -10.30 -25.10 -13.21
C SER A 67 -9.76 -26.19 -14.13
N ARG A 68 -8.58 -25.97 -14.73
CA ARG A 68 -7.91 -26.94 -15.61
C ARG A 68 -6.82 -27.73 -14.89
N SER A 69 -6.58 -27.47 -13.61
CA SER A 69 -5.52 -28.11 -12.85
C SER A 69 -5.96 -29.48 -12.34
N THR A 70 -5.09 -30.48 -12.47
CA THR A 70 -5.30 -31.80 -11.84
C THR A 70 -5.18 -31.74 -10.33
N LYS A 71 -4.52 -30.71 -9.78
CA LYS A 71 -4.37 -30.52 -8.32
C LYS A 71 -5.74 -30.31 -7.64
N THR A 72 -6.66 -29.60 -8.31
CA THR A 72 -8.00 -29.29 -7.79
C THR A 72 -9.05 -30.35 -8.12
N GLN A 73 -8.72 -31.38 -8.90
CA GLN A 73 -9.62 -32.47 -9.17
C GLN A 73 -9.93 -33.27 -7.89
N GLY A 74 -11.22 -33.51 -7.64
CA GLY A 74 -11.70 -34.24 -6.45
C GLY A 74 -11.80 -33.39 -5.18
N VAL A 75 -11.44 -32.11 -5.23
CA VAL A 75 -11.60 -31.19 -4.09
C VAL A 75 -13.08 -30.90 -3.86
N ARG A 76 -13.52 -31.03 -2.61
CA ARG A 76 -14.86 -30.68 -2.14
C ARG A 76 -14.75 -29.62 -1.06
N TRP A 77 -15.70 -28.70 -1.03
CA TRP A 77 -15.81 -27.74 0.06
C TRP A 77 -16.71 -28.33 1.13
N MET A 78 -16.17 -28.57 2.32
CA MET A 78 -16.86 -29.23 3.42
C MET A 78 -16.71 -28.41 4.69
N ARG A 79 -17.75 -28.39 5.54
CA ARG A 79 -17.64 -27.77 6.88
C ARG A 79 -16.97 -28.75 7.86
N PRO A 80 -16.25 -28.27 8.88
CA PRO A 80 -15.70 -29.14 9.93
C PRO A 80 -16.72 -30.10 10.55
N THR A 81 -17.96 -29.65 10.74
CA THR A 81 -19.08 -30.45 11.25
C THR A 81 -19.51 -31.62 10.36
N GLU A 82 -19.06 -31.67 9.10
CA GLU A 82 -19.40 -32.73 8.15
C GLU A 82 -18.41 -33.90 8.17
N PHE A 83 -17.19 -33.72 8.72
CA PHE A 83 -16.14 -34.75 8.70
C PHE A 83 -15.36 -34.88 10.02
N CYS A 84 -15.53 -33.96 10.97
CA CYS A 84 -15.02 -34.05 12.33
C CYS A 84 -16.19 -34.19 13.31
N SER A 85 -16.11 -35.16 14.22
CA SER A 85 -17.20 -35.45 15.16
C SER A 85 -17.43 -34.36 16.21
N ASP A 86 -16.36 -33.67 16.61
CA ASP A 86 -16.39 -32.64 17.64
C ASP A 86 -15.43 -31.50 17.28
N PRO A 87 -15.79 -30.68 16.28
CA PRO A 87 -14.92 -29.61 15.81
C PRO A 87 -14.82 -28.50 16.85
N HIS A 88 -13.61 -28.04 17.09
CA HIS A 88 -13.30 -26.94 17.99
C HIS A 88 -12.69 -25.78 17.22
N PHE A 89 -12.96 -24.56 17.69
CA PHE A 89 -12.32 -23.39 17.11
C PHE A 89 -10.87 -23.32 17.60
N ILE A 90 -10.69 -23.25 18.92
CA ILE A 90 -9.40 -23.32 19.61
C ILE A 90 -9.53 -24.34 20.76
N VAL A 91 -8.51 -25.19 20.98
CA VAL A 91 -8.42 -26.15 22.10
C VAL A 91 -7.20 -25.82 22.96
N ASP A 92 -7.38 -25.62 24.27
CA ASP A 92 -6.28 -25.36 25.23
C ASP A 92 -5.30 -24.23 24.85
N GLY A 93 -5.80 -23.25 24.08
CA GLY A 93 -5.04 -22.11 23.59
C GLY A 93 -4.44 -22.37 22.21
N ALA A 94 -4.39 -21.33 21.38
CA ALA A 94 -3.88 -21.47 20.02
C ALA A 94 -2.34 -21.49 20.02
N THR A 95 -1.77 -22.59 19.56
CA THR A 95 -0.34 -22.87 19.61
C THR A 95 0.26 -23.04 18.22
N ARG A 96 1.59 -22.96 18.16
CA ARG A 96 2.34 -23.16 16.91
C ARG A 96 2.15 -24.55 16.29
N THR A 97 1.80 -25.58 17.07
CA THR A 97 1.56 -26.95 16.56
C THR A 97 0.25 -27.08 15.78
N ASP A 98 -0.63 -26.08 15.88
CA ASP A 98 -1.89 -26.01 15.15
C ASP A 98 -1.68 -25.53 13.70
N VAL A 99 -0.42 -25.30 13.31
CA VAL A 99 -0.01 -24.71 12.04
C VAL A 99 0.90 -25.69 11.30
N CYS A 100 0.27 -26.57 10.53
CA CYS A 100 0.94 -27.51 9.61
C CYS A 100 0.58 -27.18 8.16
N GLN A 101 1.59 -27.09 7.30
CA GLN A 101 1.41 -26.78 5.88
C GLN A 101 0.70 -27.90 5.12
N GLY A 102 -0.27 -27.50 4.31
CA GLY A 102 -0.89 -28.38 3.32
C GLY A 102 -0.19 -28.31 1.96
N ALA A 103 -0.97 -28.45 0.88
CA ALA A 103 -0.46 -28.54 -0.49
C ALA A 103 -0.15 -27.19 -1.16
N LEU A 104 -0.28 -26.07 -0.45
CA LEU A 104 -0.04 -24.71 -0.96
C LEU A 104 1.37 -24.25 -0.59
N GLY A 105 2.03 -23.53 -1.50
CA GLY A 105 3.38 -22.98 -1.30
C GLY A 105 3.38 -21.65 -0.54
N ASP A 106 2.68 -21.57 0.59
CA ASP A 106 2.50 -20.37 1.40
C ASP A 106 3.16 -20.50 2.79
N CYS A 107 4.24 -21.27 2.88
CA CYS A 107 5.05 -21.44 4.09
C CYS A 107 5.39 -20.13 4.83
N TRP A 108 5.58 -19.04 4.09
CA TRP A 108 5.81 -17.70 4.63
C TRP A 108 4.67 -17.21 5.52
N LEU A 109 3.42 -17.50 5.15
CA LEU A 109 2.24 -17.14 5.93
C LEU A 109 2.16 -18.03 7.17
N LEU A 110 2.41 -19.33 7.02
CA LEU A 110 2.36 -20.27 8.14
C LEU A 110 3.46 -20.02 9.17
N ALA A 111 4.68 -19.70 8.74
CA ALA A 111 5.72 -19.24 9.64
C ALA A 111 5.31 -17.96 10.38
N ALA A 112 4.58 -17.05 9.72
CA ALA A 112 4.03 -15.87 10.36
C ALA A 112 2.96 -16.20 11.41
N ILE A 113 2.02 -17.10 11.09
CA ILE A 113 0.96 -17.55 12.01
C ILE A 113 1.59 -18.28 13.21
N ALA A 114 2.56 -19.16 12.97
CA ALA A 114 3.25 -19.88 14.03
C ALA A 114 3.97 -18.93 15.01
N SER A 115 4.65 -17.90 14.50
CA SER A 115 5.26 -16.86 15.35
C SER A 115 4.19 -16.04 16.10
N LEU A 116 3.04 -15.77 15.49
CA LEU A 116 1.94 -15.03 16.13
C LEU A 116 1.42 -15.74 17.38
N THR A 117 1.39 -17.07 17.40
CA THR A 117 0.95 -17.86 18.57
C THR A 117 1.83 -17.66 19.81
N LEU A 118 3.05 -17.15 19.66
CA LEU A 118 3.95 -16.86 20.78
C LEU A 118 3.56 -15.57 21.53
N ASN A 119 2.63 -14.78 20.96
CA ASN A 119 2.13 -13.55 21.55
C ASN A 119 0.60 -13.54 21.56
N GLU A 120 0.02 -14.07 22.63
CA GLU A 120 -1.43 -14.20 22.83
C GLU A 120 -2.19 -12.87 22.64
N THR A 121 -1.60 -11.75 23.08
CA THR A 121 -2.24 -10.43 22.91
C THR A 121 -2.34 -10.01 21.45
N LEU A 122 -1.33 -10.31 20.63
CA LEU A 122 -1.38 -10.05 19.18
C LEU A 122 -2.28 -11.04 18.47
N LEU A 123 -2.24 -12.30 18.88
CA LEU A 123 -3.11 -13.33 18.33
C LEU A 123 -4.58 -12.93 18.47
N HIS A 124 -5.00 -12.42 19.63
CA HIS A 124 -6.38 -11.98 19.83
C HIS A 124 -6.79 -10.73 19.07
N ARG A 125 -5.83 -9.95 18.55
CA ARG A 125 -6.13 -8.88 17.60
C ARG A 125 -6.51 -9.42 16.24
N VAL A 126 -5.91 -10.53 15.83
CA VAL A 126 -6.14 -11.17 14.52
C VAL A 126 -7.28 -12.18 14.58
N VAL A 127 -7.39 -12.92 15.68
CA VAL A 127 -8.36 -13.98 15.96
C VAL A 127 -9.23 -13.55 17.15
N PRO A 128 -10.34 -12.84 16.90
CA PRO A 128 -11.24 -12.37 17.96
C PRO A 128 -11.80 -13.50 18.82
N HIS A 129 -11.99 -13.23 20.11
CA HIS A 129 -12.60 -14.15 21.06
C HIS A 129 -14.10 -14.38 20.81
N GLY A 130 -14.66 -15.42 21.42
CA GLY A 130 -16.11 -15.70 21.40
C GLY A 130 -16.59 -16.54 20.22
N GLN A 131 -15.68 -16.92 19.31
CA GLN A 131 -15.98 -17.78 18.18
C GLN A 131 -15.99 -19.26 18.62
N SER A 132 -17.01 -20.02 18.20
CA SER A 132 -17.22 -21.42 18.61
C SER A 132 -18.02 -22.21 17.59
N PHE A 133 -17.77 -23.52 17.51
CA PHE A 133 -18.62 -24.47 16.78
C PHE A 133 -19.82 -24.96 17.62
N HIS A 134 -19.82 -24.71 18.93
CA HIS A 134 -20.85 -25.22 19.85
C HIS A 134 -21.80 -24.12 20.32
N GLN A 135 -21.28 -22.90 20.52
CA GLN A 135 -22.05 -21.76 21.01
C GLN A 135 -22.32 -20.77 19.88
N GLN A 136 -23.58 -20.37 19.70
CA GLN A 136 -24.02 -19.42 18.66
C GLN A 136 -23.51 -19.77 17.25
N TYR A 137 -23.34 -21.06 16.98
CA TYR A 137 -22.83 -21.53 15.70
C TYR A 137 -23.83 -21.27 14.57
N ALA A 138 -23.35 -20.57 13.55
CA ALA A 138 -24.08 -20.31 12.32
C ALA A 138 -23.22 -20.54 11.06
N GLY A 139 -22.13 -21.30 11.19
CA GLY A 139 -21.19 -21.56 10.08
C GLY A 139 -20.47 -20.31 9.57
N ILE A 140 -20.23 -19.33 10.45
CA ILE A 140 -19.65 -18.01 10.18
C ILE A 140 -18.57 -17.69 11.21
N PHE A 141 -17.45 -17.14 10.75
CA PHE A 141 -16.29 -16.74 11.55
C PHE A 141 -15.71 -15.43 11.00
N HIS A 142 -14.86 -14.76 11.78
CA HIS A 142 -14.20 -13.54 11.32
C HIS A 142 -12.79 -13.38 11.91
N PHE A 143 -11.97 -12.63 11.18
CA PHE A 143 -10.57 -12.37 11.50
C PHE A 143 -10.22 -10.94 11.11
N GLN A 144 -9.27 -10.33 11.81
CA GLN A 144 -8.82 -8.98 11.50
C GLN A 144 -7.39 -8.97 10.99
N PHE A 145 -7.17 -8.23 9.90
CA PHE A 145 -5.85 -8.04 9.32
C PHE A 145 -5.55 -6.57 9.18
N TRP A 146 -4.34 -6.17 9.52
CA TRP A 146 -3.83 -4.87 9.16
C TRP A 146 -3.55 -4.82 7.65
N GLN A 147 -4.04 -3.80 6.97
CA GLN A 147 -3.88 -3.57 5.55
C GLN A 147 -3.51 -2.11 5.33
N PHE A 148 -2.23 -1.87 5.02
CA PHE A 148 -1.74 -0.58 4.51
C PHE A 148 -2.06 0.64 5.40
N GLY A 149 -2.14 0.43 6.71
CA GLY A 149 -2.42 1.45 7.71
C GLY A 149 -3.72 1.26 8.48
N GLU A 150 -4.55 0.31 8.09
CA GLU A 150 -5.92 0.16 8.60
C GLU A 150 -6.20 -1.29 8.95
N TRP A 151 -6.86 -1.53 10.08
CA TRP A 151 -7.39 -2.84 10.42
C TRP A 151 -8.67 -3.12 9.64
N VAL A 152 -8.77 -4.31 9.08
CA VAL A 152 -9.87 -4.77 8.24
C VAL A 152 -10.42 -6.07 8.82
N ASP A 153 -11.72 -6.11 9.11
CA ASP A 153 -12.45 -7.28 9.58
C ASP A 153 -12.97 -8.09 8.39
N VAL A 154 -12.56 -9.35 8.31
CA VAL A 154 -12.86 -10.27 7.22
C VAL A 154 -13.73 -11.41 7.73
N VAL A 155 -15.00 -11.38 7.33
CA VAL A 155 -15.98 -12.44 7.60
C VAL A 155 -15.83 -13.58 6.59
N ILE A 156 -15.94 -14.82 7.03
CA ILE A 156 -15.97 -16.00 6.17
C ILE A 156 -17.01 -17.02 6.67
N ASP A 157 -17.47 -17.90 5.78
CA ASP A 157 -18.06 -19.17 6.22
C ASP A 157 -16.99 -20.21 6.56
N ASP A 158 -17.38 -21.33 7.18
CA ASP A 158 -16.45 -22.40 7.58
C ASP A 158 -16.28 -23.55 6.56
N ARG A 159 -16.73 -23.39 5.31
CA ARG A 159 -16.48 -24.40 4.27
C ARG A 159 -14.99 -24.41 3.90
N LEU A 160 -14.30 -25.52 4.09
CA LEU A 160 -12.86 -25.66 3.80
C LEU A 160 -12.63 -26.62 2.63
N PRO A 161 -11.58 -26.40 1.80
CA PRO A 161 -11.20 -27.34 0.75
C PRO A 161 -10.67 -28.66 1.33
N VAL A 162 -11.37 -29.75 1.02
CA VAL A 162 -11.06 -31.12 1.47
C VAL A 162 -10.83 -32.01 0.26
N LYS A 163 -9.79 -32.84 0.32
CA LYS A 163 -9.48 -33.87 -0.68
C LYS A 163 -9.19 -35.18 0.04
N ASP A 164 -9.82 -36.26 -0.42
CA ASP A 164 -9.65 -37.60 0.18
C ASP A 164 -9.90 -37.64 1.71
N GLY A 165 -10.86 -36.84 2.18
CA GLY A 165 -11.24 -36.75 3.59
C GLY A 165 -10.29 -35.94 4.48
N LYS A 166 -9.27 -35.28 3.91
CA LYS A 166 -8.31 -34.43 4.63
C LYS A 166 -8.35 -32.99 4.12
N LEU A 167 -8.07 -32.04 5.00
CA LEU A 167 -7.89 -30.64 4.61
C LEU A 167 -6.76 -30.52 3.58
N LEU A 168 -6.99 -29.74 2.54
CA LEU A 168 -6.03 -29.56 1.45
C LEU A 168 -4.89 -28.60 1.82
N PHE A 169 -5.18 -27.62 2.67
CA PHE A 169 -4.29 -26.52 3.04
C PHE A 169 -3.94 -26.58 4.54
N LEU A 170 -3.74 -25.43 5.19
CA LEU A 170 -3.34 -25.36 6.59
C LEU A 170 -4.31 -26.14 7.50
N HIS A 171 -3.75 -26.94 8.40
CA HIS A 171 -4.48 -27.70 9.41
C HIS A 171 -3.68 -27.83 10.72
N SER A 172 -4.39 -28.16 11.81
CA SER A 172 -3.77 -28.52 13.09
C SER A 172 -3.34 -30.00 13.10
N ALA A 173 -2.23 -30.29 13.78
CA ALA A 173 -1.76 -31.66 14.01
C ALA A 173 -2.75 -32.50 14.85
N GLU A 174 -3.54 -31.86 15.71
CA GLU A 174 -4.55 -32.53 16.55
C GLU A 174 -5.81 -32.95 15.75
N GLY A 175 -6.07 -32.27 14.63
CA GLY A 175 -7.11 -32.62 13.65
C GLY A 175 -8.55 -32.22 14.02
N ALA A 176 -8.83 -31.86 15.28
CA ALA A 176 -10.15 -31.37 15.72
C ALA A 176 -10.23 -29.84 15.87
N GLU A 177 -9.13 -29.13 15.64
CA GLU A 177 -9.02 -27.68 15.80
C GLU A 177 -8.89 -26.96 14.45
N PHE A 178 -9.65 -25.88 14.25
CA PHE A 178 -9.87 -25.28 12.92
C PHE A 178 -9.60 -23.77 12.81
N TRP A 179 -9.22 -23.06 13.89
CA TRP A 179 -8.98 -21.61 13.81
C TRP A 179 -7.93 -21.25 12.76
N SER A 180 -6.86 -22.03 12.65
CA SER A 180 -5.73 -21.75 11.78
C SER A 180 -6.07 -21.97 10.29
N ALA A 181 -6.84 -23.01 9.99
CA ALA A 181 -7.39 -23.27 8.65
C ALA A 181 -8.37 -22.16 8.20
N LEU A 182 -9.19 -21.69 9.13
CA LEU A 182 -10.14 -20.59 8.89
C LEU A 182 -9.42 -19.24 8.74
N LEU A 183 -8.34 -19.01 9.49
CA LEU A 183 -7.50 -17.83 9.36
C LEU A 183 -6.85 -17.75 7.97
N GLU A 184 -6.28 -18.86 7.49
CA GLU A 184 -5.72 -18.97 6.14
C GLU A 184 -6.80 -18.70 5.08
N LYS A 185 -8.03 -19.23 5.26
CA LYS A 185 -9.16 -18.93 4.37
C LYS A 185 -9.51 -17.46 4.33
N ALA A 186 -9.60 -16.80 5.48
CA ALA A 186 -9.89 -15.37 5.56
C ALA A 186 -8.80 -14.54 4.86
N TYR A 187 -7.54 -14.93 5.02
CA TYR A 187 -6.42 -14.28 4.35
C TYR A 187 -6.40 -14.55 2.84
N ALA A 188 -6.78 -15.76 2.40
CA ALA A 188 -6.99 -16.10 0.99
C ALA A 188 -8.11 -15.26 0.37
N LYS A 189 -9.23 -15.07 1.09
CA LYS A 189 -10.32 -14.17 0.69
C LYS A 189 -9.85 -12.74 0.55
N LEU A 190 -9.11 -12.23 1.53
CA LEU A 190 -8.54 -10.88 1.49
C LEU A 190 -7.66 -10.66 0.26
N ASN A 191 -6.91 -11.69 -0.16
CA ASN A 191 -6.05 -11.66 -1.34
C ASN A 191 -6.72 -12.14 -2.65
N GLY A 192 -7.99 -12.53 -2.58
CA GLY A 192 -8.83 -12.94 -3.70
C GLY A 192 -9.01 -14.45 -3.88
N CYS A 193 -7.97 -15.27 -3.67
CA CYS A 193 -8.02 -16.75 -3.67
C CYS A 193 -6.80 -17.36 -2.97
N TYR A 194 -6.85 -18.65 -2.66
CA TYR A 194 -5.73 -19.41 -2.08
C TYR A 194 -4.46 -19.33 -2.93
N GLU A 195 -4.54 -19.50 -4.25
CA GLU A 195 -3.36 -19.45 -5.14
C GLU A 195 -2.62 -18.11 -5.09
N ALA A 196 -3.29 -17.01 -4.71
CA ALA A 196 -2.63 -15.71 -4.57
C ALA A 196 -1.65 -15.66 -3.38
N LEU A 197 -1.77 -16.60 -2.44
CA LEU A 197 -0.88 -16.74 -1.28
C LEU A 197 0.41 -17.49 -1.62
N SER A 198 0.47 -18.22 -2.74
CA SER A 198 1.65 -18.99 -3.13
C SER A 198 2.86 -18.08 -3.35
N GLY A 199 3.95 -18.31 -2.63
CA GLY A 199 5.17 -17.50 -2.71
C GLY A 199 5.02 -16.11 -2.06
N GLY A 200 5.87 -15.83 -1.09
CA GLY A 200 5.86 -14.60 -0.30
C GLY A 200 7.01 -14.51 0.69
N SER A 201 7.07 -13.38 1.38
CA SER A 201 8.01 -13.13 2.48
C SER A 201 7.27 -13.18 3.82
N THR A 202 7.90 -13.77 4.85
CA THR A 202 7.30 -13.89 6.19
C THR A 202 6.93 -12.52 6.75
N SER A 203 7.73 -11.51 6.44
CA SER A 203 7.50 -10.09 6.72
C SER A 203 6.10 -9.59 6.32
N GLU A 204 5.55 -10.06 5.21
CA GLU A 204 4.21 -9.65 4.75
C GLU A 204 3.13 -10.11 5.74
N GLY A 205 3.26 -11.33 6.26
CA GLY A 205 2.33 -11.89 7.24
C GLY A 205 2.50 -11.20 8.58
N PHE A 206 3.74 -10.96 9.00
CA PHE A 206 3.99 -10.20 10.23
C PHE A 206 3.38 -8.81 10.20
N GLU A 207 3.54 -8.06 9.10
CA GLU A 207 2.95 -6.74 8.92
C GLU A 207 1.43 -6.79 8.98
N ASP A 208 0.80 -7.77 8.32
CA ASP A 208 -0.65 -7.91 8.30
C ASP A 208 -1.24 -8.40 9.63
N PHE A 209 -0.46 -9.09 10.46
CA PHE A 209 -0.90 -9.54 11.79
C PHE A 209 -0.65 -8.51 12.89
N THR A 210 0.18 -7.50 12.63
CA THR A 210 0.64 -6.61 13.71
C THR A 210 0.47 -5.12 13.42
N GLY A 211 0.45 -4.72 12.15
CA GLY A 211 0.65 -3.33 11.74
C GLY A 211 2.06 -2.79 12.01
N GLY A 212 2.97 -3.67 12.44
CA GLY A 212 4.35 -3.37 12.78
C GLY A 212 5.22 -3.10 11.56
N VAL A 213 6.52 -2.98 11.81
CA VAL A 213 7.53 -2.80 10.77
C VAL A 213 8.59 -3.87 10.86
N THR A 214 8.94 -4.44 9.71
CA THR A 214 9.89 -5.55 9.62
C THR A 214 11.27 -5.02 9.27
N GLU A 215 12.30 -5.43 10.01
CA GLU A 215 13.71 -5.21 9.67
C GLU A 215 14.33 -6.54 9.22
N MET A 216 15.08 -6.49 8.11
CA MET A 216 15.74 -7.67 7.52
C MET A 216 17.25 -7.62 7.78
N PHE A 217 17.80 -8.73 8.26
CA PHE A 217 19.21 -8.89 8.59
C PHE A 217 19.84 -9.96 7.67
N GLU A 218 20.90 -9.57 6.94
CA GLU A 218 21.73 -10.50 6.19
C GLU A 218 22.71 -11.22 7.14
N LEU A 219 22.50 -12.53 7.36
CA LEU A 219 23.23 -13.27 8.39
C LEU A 219 24.73 -13.44 8.08
N LYS A 220 25.10 -13.42 6.79
CA LYS A 220 26.51 -13.45 6.34
C LYS A 220 27.28 -12.17 6.70
N LYS A 221 26.57 -11.08 6.97
CA LYS A 221 27.13 -9.78 7.40
C LYS A 221 26.56 -9.35 8.76
N ALA A 222 26.17 -10.33 9.57
CA ALA A 222 25.53 -10.07 10.86
C ALA A 222 26.41 -9.21 11.78
N HIS A 223 25.79 -8.25 12.45
CA HIS A 223 26.42 -7.48 13.51
C HIS A 223 26.81 -8.40 14.69
N PRO A 224 27.94 -8.17 15.38
CA PRO A 224 28.36 -9.01 16.52
C PRO A 224 27.28 -9.16 17.62
N ASP A 225 26.47 -8.12 17.82
CA ASP A 225 25.39 -8.10 18.83
C ASP A 225 24.07 -8.72 18.36
N LEU A 226 24.02 -9.36 17.18
CA LEU A 226 22.77 -9.88 16.62
C LEU A 226 22.06 -10.84 17.58
N PHE A 227 22.78 -11.69 18.32
CA PHE A 227 22.15 -12.57 19.30
C PHE A 227 21.36 -11.79 20.37
N SER A 228 21.94 -10.71 20.91
CA SER A 228 21.27 -9.84 21.90
C SER A 228 20.07 -9.09 21.30
N ILE A 229 20.15 -8.74 20.02
CA ILE A 229 19.01 -8.18 19.27
C ILE A 229 17.86 -9.21 19.21
N ILE A 230 18.16 -10.46 18.86
CA ILE A 230 17.16 -11.55 18.80
C ILE A 230 16.57 -11.82 20.18
N SER A 231 17.39 -11.95 21.23
CA SER A 231 16.92 -12.17 22.61
C SER A 231 15.92 -11.09 23.02
N ARG A 232 16.27 -9.82 22.84
CA ARG A 232 15.38 -8.69 23.18
C ARG A 232 14.10 -8.67 22.34
N ALA A 233 14.19 -9.04 21.06
CA ALA A 233 13.03 -9.12 20.18
C ALA A 233 12.03 -10.18 20.68
N VAL A 234 12.51 -11.37 21.04
CA VAL A 234 11.68 -12.46 21.58
C VAL A 234 11.08 -12.07 22.93
N GLU A 235 11.87 -11.51 23.85
CA GLU A 235 11.39 -11.00 25.15
C GLU A 235 10.28 -9.93 25.01
N ARG A 236 10.34 -9.12 23.95
CA ARG A 236 9.37 -8.06 23.67
C ARG A 236 8.17 -8.53 22.86
N GLY A 237 8.10 -9.82 22.53
CA GLY A 237 7.02 -10.39 21.74
C GLY A 237 7.01 -9.92 20.28
N SER A 238 8.16 -9.51 19.74
CA SER A 238 8.34 -9.31 18.30
C SER A 238 8.16 -10.64 17.56
N LEU A 239 7.75 -10.57 16.30
CA LEU A 239 7.62 -11.76 15.46
C LEU A 239 8.91 -11.96 14.67
N LEU A 240 9.49 -13.16 14.74
CA LEU A 240 10.76 -13.47 14.09
C LEU A 240 10.58 -14.60 13.08
N GLY A 241 11.20 -14.43 11.91
CA GLY A 241 11.27 -15.42 10.86
C GLY A 241 12.67 -15.51 10.27
N CYS A 242 13.03 -16.65 9.71
CA CYS A 242 14.31 -16.83 9.05
C CYS A 242 14.18 -17.73 7.83
N SER A 243 15.11 -17.58 6.88
CA SER A 243 15.09 -18.33 5.63
C SER A 243 16.49 -18.60 5.09
N ILE A 244 16.56 -19.58 4.18
CA ILE A 244 17.78 -19.98 3.48
C ILE A 244 17.62 -19.59 2.01
N ASP A 245 18.53 -18.75 1.50
CA ASP A 245 18.49 -18.29 0.11
C ASP A 245 18.75 -19.46 -0.86
N ILE A 246 18.06 -19.44 -1.99
CA ILE A 246 18.27 -20.35 -3.11
C ILE A 246 19.16 -19.71 -4.16
N SER A 247 20.06 -20.49 -4.78
CA SER A 247 20.88 -20.00 -5.89
C SER A 247 20.13 -20.03 -7.23
N GLY A 248 18.99 -20.72 -7.29
CA GLY A 248 18.13 -20.82 -8.47
C GLY A 248 16.82 -21.55 -8.14
N VAL A 249 15.83 -21.45 -9.04
CA VAL A 249 14.46 -21.96 -8.82
C VAL A 249 14.42 -23.49 -8.61
N PHE A 250 15.39 -24.23 -9.16
CA PHE A 250 15.51 -25.69 -8.97
C PHE A 250 15.92 -26.09 -7.54
N GLU A 251 16.43 -25.16 -6.73
CA GLU A 251 16.69 -25.40 -5.30
C GLU A 251 15.50 -25.00 -4.41
N MET A 252 14.38 -24.53 -4.97
CA MET A 252 13.19 -24.20 -4.20
C MET A 252 12.66 -25.44 -3.50
N GLU A 253 12.50 -25.35 -2.17
CA GLU A 253 12.12 -26.45 -1.28
C GLU A 253 13.10 -27.63 -1.32
N ALA A 254 14.33 -27.44 -1.82
CA ALA A 254 15.35 -28.48 -1.80
C ALA A 254 15.91 -28.68 -0.38
N MET A 255 15.99 -29.95 0.04
CA MET A 255 16.54 -30.31 1.33
C MET A 255 18.08 -30.36 1.31
N THR A 256 18.68 -29.79 2.34
CA THR A 256 20.09 -29.97 2.64
C THR A 256 20.35 -31.34 3.27
N PHE A 257 21.62 -31.75 3.33
CA PHE A 257 22.03 -32.99 4.00
C PHE A 257 21.71 -33.01 5.51
N LYS A 258 21.46 -31.84 6.12
CA LYS A 258 21.04 -31.69 7.52
C LYS A 258 19.53 -31.50 7.70
N LYS A 259 18.76 -31.87 6.68
CA LYS A 259 17.29 -31.76 6.61
C LYS A 259 16.70 -30.35 6.66
N LEU A 260 17.51 -29.29 6.60
CA LEU A 260 16.98 -27.94 6.39
C LEU A 260 16.54 -27.78 4.94
N VAL A 261 15.34 -27.24 4.73
CA VAL A 261 14.72 -26.88 3.44
C VAL A 261 15.15 -25.48 3.01
N LYS A 262 15.62 -25.34 1.76
CA LYS A 262 15.97 -24.05 1.15
C LYS A 262 14.76 -23.35 0.52
N GLY A 263 14.79 -22.02 0.42
CA GLY A 263 13.70 -21.24 -0.19
C GLY A 263 12.39 -21.32 0.59
N HIS A 264 12.49 -21.64 1.88
CA HIS A 264 11.39 -21.92 2.79
C HIS A 264 11.49 -21.02 4.02
N ALA A 265 10.34 -20.64 4.58
CA ALA A 265 10.24 -19.80 5.76
C ALA A 265 10.19 -20.64 7.03
N TYR A 266 10.95 -20.22 8.05
CA TYR A 266 10.95 -20.78 9.39
C TYR A 266 10.63 -19.69 10.40
N SER A 267 10.10 -20.07 11.55
CA SER A 267 9.89 -19.18 12.69
C SER A 267 11.04 -19.32 13.68
N VAL A 268 11.50 -18.22 14.28
CA VAL A 268 12.38 -18.29 15.46
C VAL A 268 11.49 -18.19 16.69
N THR A 269 11.40 -19.26 17.46
CA THR A 269 10.40 -19.43 18.54
C THR A 269 10.99 -19.37 19.94
N GLY A 270 12.30 -19.22 20.08
CA GLY A 270 12.95 -19.16 21.39
C GLY A 270 14.44 -18.85 21.31
N VAL A 271 14.98 -18.31 22.40
CA VAL A 271 16.39 -17.97 22.56
C VAL A 271 16.82 -18.29 23.97
N GLU A 272 17.91 -19.03 24.13
CA GLU A 272 18.43 -19.42 25.44
C GLU A 272 19.96 -19.41 25.44
N GLU A 273 20.55 -19.19 26.60
CA GLU A 273 21.99 -19.39 26.82
C GLU A 273 22.16 -20.47 27.88
N VAL A 274 22.80 -21.58 27.50
CA VAL A 274 22.99 -22.74 28.38
C VAL A 274 24.47 -22.94 28.68
N GLU A 275 24.79 -23.33 29.90
CA GLU A 275 26.14 -23.76 30.22
C GLU A 275 26.36 -25.18 29.69
N PHE A 276 27.33 -25.35 28.80
CA PHE A 276 27.70 -26.65 28.25
C PHE A 276 29.21 -26.83 28.37
N LYS A 277 29.63 -27.86 29.10
CA LYS A 277 31.05 -28.18 29.37
C LYS A 277 31.86 -26.99 29.92
N GLY A 278 31.24 -26.18 30.79
CA GLY A 278 31.88 -25.01 31.40
C GLY A 278 31.99 -23.77 30.50
N SER A 279 31.32 -23.76 29.33
CA SER A 279 31.23 -22.58 28.47
C SER A 279 29.77 -22.18 28.22
N PRO A 280 29.44 -20.88 28.22
CA PRO A 280 28.13 -20.41 27.81
C PRO A 280 27.91 -20.67 26.31
N THR A 281 26.81 -21.34 25.98
CA THR A 281 26.42 -21.70 24.62
C THR A 281 25.09 -21.06 24.27
N LYS A 282 25.11 -20.25 23.22
CA LYS A 282 23.96 -19.51 22.70
C LYS A 282 23.15 -20.39 21.76
N LEU A 283 21.88 -20.62 22.09
CA LEU A 283 20.95 -21.48 21.35
C LEU A 283 19.76 -20.69 20.83
N LEU A 284 19.29 -21.08 19.65
CA LEU A 284 18.05 -20.61 19.04
C LEU A 284 17.12 -21.80 18.82
N ARG A 285 15.84 -21.60 19.11
CA ARG A 285 14.77 -22.54 18.79
C ARG A 285 14.10 -22.08 17.51
N ILE A 286 14.04 -22.98 16.52
CA ILE A 286 13.54 -22.70 15.18
C ILE A 286 12.44 -23.71 14.89
N ARG A 287 11.38 -23.27 14.21
CA ARG A 287 10.27 -24.12 13.80
C ARG A 287 10.09 -24.12 12.29
N ASN A 288 10.00 -25.32 11.73
CA ASN A 288 9.54 -25.58 10.38
C ASN A 288 7.99 -25.61 10.35
N PRO A 289 7.31 -24.74 9.57
CA PRO A 289 5.85 -24.73 9.48
C PRO A 289 5.23 -25.98 8.84
N TRP A 290 6.02 -26.91 8.31
CA TRP A 290 5.53 -28.24 7.92
C TRP A 290 5.09 -29.08 9.12
N GLY A 291 5.56 -28.76 10.32
CA GLY A 291 5.31 -29.57 11.52
C GLY A 291 6.14 -30.86 11.56
N GLU A 292 7.13 -31.00 10.67
CA GLU A 292 8.04 -32.12 10.56
C GLU A 292 9.35 -31.67 9.89
N MET A 293 10.30 -32.60 9.72
CA MET A 293 11.59 -32.38 9.06
C MET A 293 12.51 -31.41 9.81
N GLU A 294 13.10 -31.94 10.88
CA GLU A 294 13.96 -31.19 11.79
C GLU A 294 15.45 -31.29 11.49
N TRP A 295 16.18 -30.28 11.97
CA TRP A 295 17.65 -30.23 11.98
C TRP A 295 18.28 -31.49 12.59
N THR A 296 19.28 -32.05 11.92
CA THR A 296 19.97 -33.27 12.40
C THR A 296 21.37 -33.03 12.98
N GLY A 297 21.78 -31.77 13.11
CA GLY A 297 23.10 -31.43 13.66
C GLY A 297 23.12 -31.34 15.19
N ALA A 298 24.13 -30.65 15.72
CA ALA A 298 24.26 -30.40 17.15
C ALA A 298 23.04 -29.64 17.69
N TRP A 299 22.59 -30.01 18.89
CA TRP A 299 21.39 -29.52 19.60
C TRP A 299 20.05 -29.96 19.04
N SER A 300 20.03 -30.80 17.99
CA SER A 300 18.81 -31.50 17.56
C SER A 300 18.19 -32.37 18.66
N ASP A 301 16.95 -32.81 18.45
CA ASP A 301 16.19 -33.66 19.36
C ASP A 301 16.88 -34.98 19.72
N ASN A 302 17.74 -35.49 18.84
CA ASN A 302 18.50 -36.73 19.06
C ASN A 302 20.00 -36.47 19.38
N SER A 303 20.37 -35.21 19.62
CA SER A 303 21.74 -34.76 19.86
C SER A 303 22.26 -35.22 21.23
N ARG A 304 23.53 -35.65 21.29
CA ARG A 304 24.17 -36.10 22.54
C ARG A 304 24.55 -34.93 23.45
N GLU A 305 24.61 -33.73 22.91
CA GLU A 305 24.95 -32.48 23.57
C GLU A 305 24.01 -32.19 24.75
N TRP A 306 22.73 -32.55 24.63
CA TRP A 306 21.77 -32.46 25.74
C TRP A 306 22.15 -33.28 26.98
N ALA A 307 22.98 -34.32 26.85
CA ALA A 307 23.46 -35.08 28.01
C ALA A 307 24.43 -34.28 28.90
N GLY A 308 25.05 -33.21 28.37
CA GLY A 308 25.98 -32.35 29.10
C GLY A 308 25.37 -31.05 29.64
N VAL A 309 24.05 -30.87 29.52
CA VAL A 309 23.31 -29.74 30.09
C VAL A 309 22.74 -30.15 31.45
N ASP A 310 22.68 -29.19 32.37
CA ASP A 310 22.06 -29.39 33.68
C ASP A 310 20.64 -30.02 33.55
N PRO A 311 20.30 -31.06 34.33
CA PRO A 311 19.02 -31.75 34.22
C PRO A 311 17.78 -30.84 34.35
N SER A 312 17.84 -29.78 35.17
CA SER A 312 16.71 -28.87 35.36
C SER A 312 16.48 -27.97 34.14
N VAL A 313 17.57 -27.45 33.55
CA VAL A 313 17.51 -26.68 32.29
C VAL A 313 17.08 -27.57 31.14
N ARG A 314 17.62 -28.80 31.07
CA ARG A 314 17.24 -29.77 30.06
C ARG A 314 15.76 -30.11 30.13
N ALA A 315 15.19 -30.35 31.31
CA ALA A 315 13.77 -30.64 31.45
C ALA A 315 12.85 -29.53 30.93
N ARG A 316 13.33 -28.27 30.92
CA ARG A 316 12.60 -27.11 30.40
C ARG A 316 12.72 -26.94 28.89
N LEU A 317 13.91 -27.19 28.33
CA LEU A 317 14.23 -26.85 26.94
C LEU A 317 14.17 -28.03 25.98
N TYR A 318 14.50 -29.22 26.47
CA TYR A 318 14.60 -30.43 25.67
C TYR A 318 13.23 -31.07 25.51
N ASN A 319 12.70 -30.96 24.29
CA ASN A 319 11.59 -31.76 23.81
C ASN A 319 12.15 -32.77 22.80
N ARG A 320 11.57 -33.97 22.74
CA ARG A 320 11.95 -34.99 21.76
C ARG A 320 10.69 -35.43 21.03
N SER A 321 10.33 -34.69 20.00
CA SER A 321 9.10 -34.87 19.23
C SER A 321 9.33 -34.44 17.81
N GLU A 322 8.78 -35.17 16.83
CA GLU A 322 8.78 -34.68 15.44
C GLU A 322 7.59 -33.72 15.29
N ASP A 323 7.80 -32.46 15.64
CA ASP A 323 6.82 -31.36 15.58
C ASP A 323 7.31 -30.18 14.72
N GLY A 324 8.47 -30.35 14.08
CA GLY A 324 9.13 -29.36 13.25
C GLY A 324 9.94 -28.33 14.04
N GLU A 325 9.92 -28.37 15.37
CA GLU A 325 10.66 -27.48 16.25
C GLU A 325 12.00 -28.12 16.67
N PHE A 326 13.08 -27.36 16.60
CA PHE A 326 14.40 -27.85 16.99
C PHE A 326 15.26 -26.73 17.55
N TRP A 327 16.24 -27.10 18.38
CA TRP A 327 17.30 -26.19 18.80
C TRP A 327 18.54 -26.31 17.91
N MET A 328 19.22 -25.20 17.72
CA MET A 328 20.56 -25.16 17.14
C MET A 328 21.43 -24.10 17.79
N SER A 329 22.75 -24.24 17.65
CA SER A 329 23.67 -23.21 18.12
C SER A 329 23.56 -21.94 17.26
N PHE A 330 23.73 -20.77 17.87
CA PHE A 330 23.74 -19.49 17.13
C PHE A 330 24.82 -19.47 16.03
N ARG A 331 25.94 -20.16 16.26
CA ARG A 331 27.01 -20.29 15.25
C ARG A 331 26.57 -21.10 14.04
N ASP A 332 25.81 -22.17 14.26
CA ASP A 332 25.25 -22.97 13.17
C ASP A 332 24.15 -22.18 12.45
N PHE A 333 23.31 -21.45 13.18
CA PHE A 333 22.31 -20.56 12.59
C PHE A 333 22.92 -19.57 11.59
N LEU A 334 23.98 -18.84 11.98
CA LEU A 334 24.69 -17.92 11.09
C LEU A 334 25.32 -18.59 9.85
N ARG A 335 25.64 -19.89 9.94
CA ARG A 335 26.27 -20.64 8.83
C ARG A 335 25.22 -21.20 7.86
N GLU A 336 24.11 -21.71 8.38
CA GLU A 336 23.13 -22.45 7.59
C GLU A 336 22.02 -21.53 7.05
N PHE A 337 21.63 -20.49 7.80
CA PHE A 337 20.60 -19.52 7.38
C PHE A 337 21.19 -18.30 6.67
N SER A 338 20.39 -17.68 5.81
CA SER A 338 20.81 -16.53 5.01
C SER A 338 20.22 -15.21 5.50
N ARG A 339 18.95 -15.23 5.91
CA ARG A 339 18.20 -14.04 6.31
C ARG A 339 17.45 -14.26 7.61
N LEU A 340 17.35 -13.19 8.39
CA LEU A 340 16.49 -13.08 9.55
C LEU A 340 15.60 -11.84 9.38
N GLU A 341 14.31 -12.01 9.62
CA GLU A 341 13.29 -10.98 9.57
C GLU A 341 12.75 -10.79 10.98
N ILE A 342 12.76 -9.56 11.48
CA ILE A 342 12.21 -9.23 12.79
C ILE A 342 11.16 -8.14 12.64
N CYS A 343 9.91 -8.48 12.92
CA CYS A 343 8.80 -7.54 12.91
C CYS A 343 8.50 -7.04 14.31
N ASN A 344 8.61 -5.72 14.47
CA ASN A 344 8.39 -5.07 15.75
C ASN A 344 7.07 -4.29 15.71
N LEU A 345 6.31 -4.37 16.81
CA LEU A 345 5.09 -3.60 17.02
C LEU A 345 5.34 -2.09 17.06
N THR A 346 6.55 -1.70 17.51
CA THR A 346 7.06 -0.33 17.47
C THR A 346 8.51 -0.36 16.99
N ALA A 347 8.97 0.70 16.34
CA ALA A 347 10.34 0.78 15.79
C ALA A 347 11.45 0.74 16.87
N ASP A 348 11.08 0.69 18.15
CA ASP A 348 11.94 0.67 19.33
C ASP A 348 12.58 -0.67 19.68
N ALA A 349 11.98 -1.77 19.22
CA ALA A 349 12.16 -3.03 19.93
C ALA A 349 13.57 -3.65 19.81
N LEU A 350 14.42 -3.23 18.85
CA LEU A 350 15.70 -3.90 18.58
C LEU A 350 16.96 -3.22 19.14
N GLN A 351 16.95 -1.90 19.39
CA GLN A 351 18.20 -1.19 19.71
C GLN A 351 18.28 -0.64 21.14
N ALA A 352 17.17 -0.16 21.72
CA ALA A 352 17.20 0.52 23.02
C ALA A 352 17.04 -0.45 24.21
N SER A 353 17.76 -0.23 25.31
CA SER A 353 17.58 -0.95 26.60
C SER A 353 16.27 -0.56 27.30
N GLN A 354 15.71 0.60 26.99
CA GLN A 354 14.40 1.08 27.42
C GLN A 354 13.46 1.17 26.22
N VAL A 355 12.16 0.90 26.42
CA VAL A 355 11.13 1.14 25.39
C VAL A 355 11.02 2.65 25.21
N LYS A 356 11.59 3.21 24.14
CA LYS A 356 11.29 4.59 23.76
C LYS A 356 9.92 4.60 23.05
N LYS A 357 9.34 5.77 22.81
CA LYS A 357 8.06 5.89 22.11
C LYS A 357 8.33 6.45 20.72
N TRP A 358 8.33 5.60 19.69
CA TRP A 358 8.39 6.09 18.31
C TRP A 358 7.02 6.54 17.85
N SER A 359 7.00 7.72 17.25
CA SER A 359 5.90 8.16 16.43
C SER A 359 5.97 7.51 15.06
N SER A 360 4.81 7.19 14.49
CA SER A 360 4.68 6.73 13.12
C SER A 360 3.88 7.75 12.33
N ALA A 361 4.37 8.09 11.15
CA ALA A 361 3.62 8.85 10.16
C ALA A 361 3.44 8.01 8.90
N LEU A 362 2.21 7.96 8.41
CA LEU A 362 1.80 7.12 7.29
C LEU A 362 1.34 7.99 6.12
N TYR A 363 1.94 7.79 4.95
CA TYR A 363 1.69 8.57 3.75
C TYR A 363 1.23 7.67 2.60
N PRO A 364 -0.03 7.75 2.17
CA PRO A 364 -0.44 7.10 0.94
C PRO A 364 0.18 7.82 -0.27
N GLY A 365 0.52 7.06 -1.30
CA GLY A 365 1.03 7.60 -2.56
C GLY A 365 0.73 6.67 -3.73
N GLU A 366 0.95 7.20 -4.93
CA GLU A 366 0.62 6.51 -6.17
C GLU A 366 1.69 6.76 -7.24
N TRP A 367 2.12 5.69 -7.90
CA TRP A 367 2.81 5.74 -9.18
C TRP A 367 1.80 5.53 -10.30
N ARG A 368 1.73 6.50 -11.20
CA ARG A 368 0.87 6.48 -12.38
C ARG A 368 1.68 6.76 -13.62
N ARG A 369 1.50 5.89 -14.62
CA ARG A 369 2.10 5.99 -15.94
C ARG A 369 1.79 7.35 -16.56
N GLY A 370 2.83 8.01 -17.08
CA GLY A 370 2.73 9.36 -17.62
C GLY A 370 2.33 10.39 -16.57
N SER A 371 2.74 10.26 -15.31
CA SER A 371 2.47 11.31 -14.33
C SER A 371 3.45 11.27 -13.17
N THR A 372 3.37 10.22 -12.35
CA THR A 372 4.15 10.07 -11.11
C THR A 372 5.03 8.83 -11.10
N ALA A 373 4.93 7.95 -12.10
CA ALA A 373 5.78 6.76 -12.25
C ALA A 373 7.13 7.12 -12.89
N GLY A 374 7.97 7.85 -12.13
CA GLY A 374 9.22 8.43 -12.62
C GLY A 374 10.41 7.47 -12.72
N GLY A 375 10.32 6.28 -12.11
CA GLY A 375 11.45 5.34 -12.00
C GLY A 375 12.53 5.83 -11.04
N CYS A 376 13.62 5.08 -10.86
CA CYS A 376 14.69 5.42 -9.91
C CYS A 376 15.67 6.48 -10.44
N ARG A 377 16.70 6.84 -9.65
CA ARG A 377 17.69 7.88 -9.97
C ARG A 377 18.45 7.61 -11.29
N ASN A 378 18.48 6.37 -11.77
CA ASN A 378 19.07 6.00 -13.06
C ASN A 378 18.31 6.61 -14.26
N TYR A 379 17.09 7.12 -14.03
CA TYR A 379 16.24 7.76 -15.01
C TYR A 379 16.07 9.26 -14.70
N PRO A 380 17.12 10.09 -14.80
CA PRO A 380 17.10 11.49 -14.35
C PRO A 380 16.06 12.35 -15.09
N ALA A 381 15.67 11.98 -16.31
CA ALA A 381 14.64 12.67 -17.07
C ALA A 381 13.28 12.66 -16.36
N THR A 382 12.98 11.59 -15.61
CA THR A 382 11.65 11.29 -15.08
C THR A 382 11.61 11.12 -13.57
N PHE A 383 12.76 10.84 -12.92
CA PHE A 383 12.89 10.60 -11.47
C PHE A 383 12.23 11.68 -10.60
N TRP A 384 12.38 12.95 -10.99
CA TRP A 384 11.90 14.10 -10.22
C TRP A 384 10.37 14.15 -10.08
N LEU A 385 9.62 13.43 -10.91
CA LEU A 385 8.15 13.40 -10.90
C LEU A 385 7.55 12.44 -9.89
N ASN A 386 8.37 11.52 -9.36
CA ASN A 386 7.92 10.66 -8.29
C ASN A 386 7.38 11.52 -7.13
N PRO A 387 6.42 11.01 -6.34
CA PRO A 387 5.99 11.69 -5.13
C PRO A 387 7.17 12.02 -4.22
N GLN A 388 7.12 13.16 -3.53
CA GLN A 388 8.20 13.67 -2.69
C GLN A 388 7.64 13.97 -1.30
N PHE A 389 8.25 13.42 -0.25
CA PHE A 389 7.77 13.54 1.13
C PHE A 389 8.84 14.20 2.00
N LYS A 390 8.48 15.31 2.67
CA LYS A 390 9.42 16.02 3.54
C LYS A 390 9.39 15.43 4.95
N VAL A 391 10.57 15.13 5.48
CA VAL A 391 10.82 14.62 6.83
C VAL A 391 11.73 15.59 7.55
N ALA A 392 11.31 16.11 8.70
CA ALA A 392 12.16 16.95 9.55
C ALA A 392 12.62 16.16 10.77
N LEU A 393 13.94 16.15 10.98
CA LEU A 393 14.62 15.56 12.12
C LEU A 393 15.07 16.71 13.03
N GLN A 394 14.51 16.82 14.24
CA GLN A 394 14.69 18.00 15.10
C GLN A 394 15.54 17.74 16.34
N HIS A 395 15.55 16.52 16.86
CA HIS A 395 16.19 16.21 18.13
C HIS A 395 17.04 14.95 17.97
N PRO A 396 18.36 15.04 18.20
CA PRO A 396 19.22 13.87 18.27
C PRO A 396 18.76 12.88 19.35
N ASP A 397 19.11 11.60 19.17
CA ASP A 397 18.62 10.52 20.04
C ASP A 397 19.20 10.58 21.47
N THR A 398 20.35 11.23 21.64
CA THR A 398 21.04 11.43 22.92
C THR A 398 21.67 12.81 23.01
N ASP A 399 21.61 13.42 24.20
CA ASP A 399 22.24 14.71 24.48
C ASP A 399 23.76 14.63 24.25
N GLY A 400 24.27 15.41 23.30
CA GLY A 400 25.68 15.42 22.90
C GLY A 400 26.02 14.63 21.63
N GLN A 401 25.09 13.89 21.05
CA GLN A 401 25.21 13.33 19.69
C GLN A 401 24.47 14.21 18.67
N SER A 402 24.90 14.18 17.40
CA SER A 402 24.26 14.95 16.31
C SER A 402 23.23 14.15 15.50
N GLY A 403 23.18 12.82 15.71
CA GLY A 403 22.37 11.91 14.90
C GLY A 403 20.95 11.73 15.42
N CYS A 404 19.99 11.77 14.51
CA CYS A 404 18.59 11.44 14.73
C CYS A 404 18.30 10.10 14.04
N SER A 405 17.91 9.08 14.81
CA SER A 405 17.50 7.79 14.27
C SER A 405 16.06 7.85 13.77
N PHE A 406 15.85 7.33 12.57
CA PHE A 406 14.53 7.17 11.99
C PHE A 406 14.49 5.93 11.09
N LEU A 407 13.30 5.41 10.83
CA LEU A 407 13.09 4.27 9.96
C LEU A 407 12.11 4.67 8.85
N VAL A 408 12.46 4.35 7.62
CA VAL A 408 11.59 4.55 6.46
C VAL A 408 11.20 3.19 5.90
N ALA A 409 9.91 2.98 5.71
CA ALA A 409 9.34 1.77 5.16
C ALA A 409 8.39 2.10 4.00
N LEU A 410 8.67 1.57 2.81
CA LEU A 410 7.89 1.77 1.60
C LEU A 410 7.20 0.48 1.20
N MET A 411 5.87 0.45 1.26
CA MET A 411 5.04 -0.72 0.98
C MET A 411 4.17 -0.52 -0.26
N GLN A 412 4.20 -1.45 -1.22
CA GLN A 412 3.29 -1.46 -2.38
C GLN A 412 1.97 -2.19 -2.06
N LYS A 413 0.84 -1.67 -2.56
CA LYS A 413 -0.51 -2.17 -2.25
C LYS A 413 -1.04 -3.18 -3.26
N ASP A 414 -1.89 -4.09 -2.77
CA ASP A 414 -2.80 -4.95 -3.56
C ASP A 414 -2.18 -5.84 -4.65
N ARG A 415 -0.85 -5.97 -4.71
CA ARG A 415 -0.15 -6.68 -5.81
C ARG A 415 -0.55 -8.15 -5.92
N ARG A 416 -0.80 -8.83 -4.79
CA ARG A 416 -1.26 -10.24 -4.78
C ARG A 416 -2.59 -10.44 -5.51
N ARG A 417 -3.53 -9.51 -5.37
CA ARG A 417 -4.83 -9.55 -6.07
C ARG A 417 -4.66 -9.44 -7.59
N GLN A 418 -3.60 -8.78 -8.03
CA GLN A 418 -3.29 -8.57 -9.44
C GLN A 418 -2.57 -9.75 -10.11
N ARG A 419 -2.20 -10.81 -9.36
CA ARG A 419 -1.56 -12.02 -9.92
C ARG A 419 -2.43 -12.75 -10.93
N ARG A 420 -3.75 -12.64 -10.78
CA ARG A 420 -4.73 -13.11 -11.77
C ARG A 420 -4.58 -12.45 -13.14
N GLU A 421 -4.05 -11.23 -13.17
CA GLU A 421 -3.75 -10.46 -14.38
C GLU A 421 -2.31 -10.68 -14.87
N GLY A 422 -1.55 -11.58 -14.23
CA GLY A 422 -0.14 -11.84 -14.53
C GLY A 422 0.83 -10.79 -13.97
N LYS A 423 0.40 -9.93 -13.05
CA LYS A 423 1.25 -8.94 -12.38
C LYS A 423 1.77 -9.50 -11.05
N ASP A 424 2.97 -9.08 -10.65
CA ASP A 424 3.56 -9.44 -9.34
C ASP A 424 4.14 -8.18 -8.66
N MET A 425 4.89 -8.33 -7.57
CA MET A 425 5.59 -7.21 -6.91
C MET A 425 6.50 -6.46 -7.89
N GLU A 426 6.40 -5.12 -7.93
CA GLU A 426 7.42 -4.31 -8.61
C GLU A 426 8.69 -4.25 -7.77
N THR A 427 9.83 -4.03 -8.44
CA THR A 427 11.06 -3.65 -7.77
C THR A 427 10.95 -2.20 -7.27
N ILE A 428 10.92 -2.00 -5.95
CA ILE A 428 10.71 -0.69 -5.32
C ILE A 428 11.90 -0.29 -4.44
N GLY A 429 12.02 1.00 -4.16
CA GLY A 429 13.02 1.59 -3.28
C GLY A 429 12.81 3.08 -3.09
N PHE A 430 13.66 3.73 -2.32
CA PHE A 430 13.55 5.17 -2.09
C PHE A 430 14.91 5.83 -1.91
N THR A 431 14.97 7.13 -2.16
CA THR A 431 16.17 7.96 -1.97
C THR A 431 15.85 9.16 -1.10
N ILE A 432 16.80 9.56 -0.25
CA ILE A 432 16.67 10.65 0.72
C ILE A 432 17.67 11.76 0.37
N TYR A 433 17.20 13.00 0.33
CA TYR A 433 17.99 14.20 0.04
C TYR A 433 17.81 15.23 1.13
N GLU A 434 18.89 15.88 1.56
CA GLU A 434 18.79 17.06 2.41
C GLU A 434 18.20 18.25 1.63
N PHE A 435 17.25 18.95 2.23
CA PHE A 435 16.59 20.12 1.64
C PHE A 435 16.01 21.03 2.72
N THR A 436 16.64 22.19 2.90
CA THR A 436 16.15 23.28 3.76
C THR A 436 15.37 24.29 2.93
N GLY A 437 14.06 24.10 2.82
CA GLY A 437 13.20 24.98 2.02
C GLY A 437 11.72 24.88 2.39
N GLN A 438 10.90 25.75 1.80
CA GLN A 438 9.47 25.82 2.14
C GLN A 438 8.72 24.52 1.84
N ALA A 439 7.75 24.21 2.71
CA ALA A 439 6.81 23.13 2.46
C ALA A 439 5.91 23.46 1.25
N GLY A 440 5.48 22.45 0.49
CA GLY A 440 4.67 22.60 -0.73
C GLY A 440 5.45 22.84 -2.03
N VAL A 441 6.78 22.73 -2.05
CA VAL A 441 7.58 22.84 -3.28
C VAL A 441 7.91 21.44 -3.82
N HIS A 442 7.54 21.17 -5.07
CA HIS A 442 7.95 19.96 -5.77
C HIS A 442 9.29 20.20 -6.47
N LEU A 443 10.33 19.52 -6.00
CA LEU A 443 11.69 19.67 -6.50
C LEU A 443 11.78 19.19 -7.95
N LYS A 444 12.49 19.95 -8.77
CA LYS A 444 12.59 19.72 -10.21
C LYS A 444 13.87 18.97 -10.56
N ARG A 445 13.97 18.55 -11.82
CA ARG A 445 15.10 17.79 -12.38
C ARG A 445 16.47 18.33 -11.95
N ASP A 446 16.67 19.64 -12.09
CA ASP A 446 17.98 20.27 -11.87
C ASP A 446 18.48 20.13 -10.42
N PHE A 447 17.56 20.06 -9.45
CA PHE A 447 17.93 19.77 -8.05
C PHE A 447 18.58 18.39 -7.93
N PHE A 448 17.95 17.35 -8.47
CA PHE A 448 18.43 15.96 -8.35
C PHE A 448 19.70 15.69 -9.16
N LEU A 449 19.96 16.49 -10.20
CA LEU A 449 21.21 16.46 -10.97
C LEU A 449 22.38 17.09 -10.22
N THR A 450 22.11 18.11 -9.39
CA THR A 450 23.14 18.89 -8.70
C THR A 450 23.39 18.44 -7.25
N HIS A 451 22.46 17.70 -6.64
CA HIS A 451 22.55 17.26 -5.26
C HIS A 451 22.80 15.74 -5.14
N SER A 452 23.73 15.36 -4.25
CA SER A 452 23.92 13.97 -3.85
C SER A 452 22.81 13.55 -2.87
N SER A 453 22.50 12.25 -2.85
CA SER A 453 21.59 11.69 -1.85
C SER A 453 22.27 11.58 -0.49
N SER A 454 21.60 11.99 0.58
CA SER A 454 22.05 11.82 1.96
C SER A 454 21.95 10.36 2.42
N ALA A 455 20.92 9.66 1.97
CA ALA A 455 20.70 8.24 2.22
C ALA A 455 19.80 7.63 1.13
N ARG A 456 19.67 6.31 1.12
CA ARG A 456 18.79 5.56 0.21
C ARG A 456 18.51 4.18 0.78
N SER A 457 17.46 3.52 0.31
CA SER A 457 17.32 2.08 0.54
C SER A 457 18.56 1.36 -0.01
N GLU A 458 19.06 0.36 0.71
CA GLU A 458 20.29 -0.33 0.33
C GLU A 458 20.19 -0.98 -1.05
N LEU A 459 19.02 -1.58 -1.33
CA LEU A 459 18.69 -2.22 -2.58
C LEU A 459 17.32 -1.75 -3.07
N PHE A 460 17.14 -1.85 -4.38
CA PHE A 460 15.83 -1.88 -5.03
C PHE A 460 15.45 -3.35 -5.17
N ILE A 461 14.37 -3.78 -4.52
CA ILE A 461 14.00 -5.19 -4.43
C ILE A 461 12.50 -5.36 -4.68
N ASN A 462 12.13 -6.51 -5.25
CA ASN A 462 10.76 -6.89 -5.58
C ASN A 462 10.05 -7.54 -4.37
N LEU A 463 10.09 -6.86 -3.22
CA LEU A 463 9.33 -7.23 -2.02
C LEU A 463 8.11 -6.32 -1.88
N ARG A 464 7.12 -6.78 -1.10
CA ARG A 464 5.95 -5.95 -0.76
C ARG A 464 6.36 -4.67 -0.03
N GLU A 465 7.29 -4.76 0.93
CA GLU A 465 7.83 -3.63 1.67
C GLU A 465 9.36 -3.61 1.59
N VAL A 466 9.92 -2.40 1.47
CA VAL A 466 11.35 -2.13 1.65
C VAL A 466 11.50 -1.15 2.80
N SER A 467 12.15 -1.60 3.87
CA SER A 467 12.40 -0.82 5.07
C SER A 467 13.90 -0.64 5.30
N THR A 468 14.30 0.51 5.81
CA THR A 468 15.69 0.76 6.20
C THR A 468 15.74 1.76 7.35
N ARG A 469 16.58 1.45 8.34
CA ARG A 469 16.88 2.33 9.48
C ARG A 469 18.06 3.24 9.13
N PHE A 470 17.92 4.52 9.45
CA PHE A 470 18.92 5.53 9.20
C PHE A 470 19.24 6.30 10.48
N CYS A 471 20.45 6.86 10.53
CA CYS A 471 20.83 7.89 11.48
C CYS A 471 21.41 9.04 10.68
N LEU A 472 20.68 10.16 10.61
CA LEU A 472 21.10 11.37 9.89
C LEU A 472 21.19 12.55 10.85
N PRO A 473 22.00 13.58 10.55
CA PRO A 473 22.02 14.79 11.33
C PRO A 473 20.65 15.44 11.49
N GLN A 474 20.51 16.30 12.50
CA GLN A 474 19.36 17.19 12.58
C GLN A 474 19.25 18.02 11.29
N GLY A 475 18.06 18.04 10.69
CA GLY A 475 17.86 18.68 9.39
C GLY A 475 16.51 18.37 8.76
N GLU A 476 16.32 18.88 7.55
CA GLU A 476 15.13 18.63 6.74
C GLU A 476 15.52 17.81 5.51
N TYR A 477 14.72 16.78 5.23
CA TYR A 477 15.01 15.78 4.21
C TYR A 477 13.80 15.54 3.33
N ILE A 478 14.04 15.11 2.09
CA ILE A 478 13.04 14.70 1.12
C ILE A 478 13.24 13.23 0.80
N VAL A 479 12.21 12.43 1.06
CA VAL A 479 12.12 11.02 0.68
C VAL A 479 11.39 10.93 -0.65
N VAL A 480 12.04 10.33 -1.64
CA VAL A 480 11.50 10.09 -2.98
C VAL A 480 11.34 8.57 -3.18
N PRO A 481 10.14 8.01 -2.92
CA PRO A 481 9.85 6.61 -3.23
C PRO A 481 9.57 6.41 -4.72
N SER A 482 10.13 5.35 -5.28
CA SER A 482 9.97 5.02 -6.69
C SER A 482 9.98 3.51 -6.93
N THR A 483 9.42 3.09 -8.06
CA THR A 483 9.80 1.83 -8.70
C THR A 483 11.21 1.95 -9.29
N PHE A 484 11.84 0.83 -9.62
CA PHE A 484 13.14 0.82 -10.30
C PHE A 484 13.00 1.39 -11.72
N GLU A 485 12.15 0.78 -12.54
CA GLU A 485 11.83 1.25 -13.88
C GLU A 485 10.74 2.34 -13.85
N PRO A 486 10.77 3.32 -14.77
CA PRO A 486 9.68 4.26 -14.93
C PRO A 486 8.42 3.60 -15.51
N GLN A 487 7.30 4.32 -15.51
CA GLN A 487 6.05 3.90 -16.16
C GLN A 487 5.37 2.67 -15.54
N LYS A 488 5.76 2.26 -14.34
CA LYS A 488 5.10 1.21 -13.56
C LYS A 488 3.98 1.82 -12.71
N ASP A 489 2.77 1.29 -12.90
CA ASP A 489 1.62 1.67 -12.08
C ASP A 489 1.64 0.92 -10.75
N GLY A 490 1.30 1.63 -9.67
CA GLY A 490 1.14 1.03 -8.36
C GLY A 490 0.71 2.03 -7.31
N ASP A 491 0.02 1.53 -6.29
CA ASP A 491 -0.27 2.28 -5.08
C ASP A 491 0.73 1.89 -4.01
N PHE A 492 1.08 2.83 -3.13
CA PHE A 492 2.01 2.57 -2.05
C PHE A 492 1.63 3.30 -0.77
N VAL A 493 2.28 2.89 0.32
CA VAL A 493 2.33 3.60 1.59
C VAL A 493 3.77 3.80 1.97
N LEU A 494 4.14 5.04 2.29
CA LEU A 494 5.40 5.38 2.92
C LEU A 494 5.14 5.58 4.42
N ARG A 495 5.82 4.81 5.26
CA ARG A 495 5.79 4.93 6.71
C ARG A 495 7.13 5.48 7.19
N VAL A 496 7.08 6.51 8.02
CA VAL A 496 8.27 7.09 8.66
C VAL A 496 8.09 6.97 10.15
N PHE A 497 9.01 6.29 10.80
CA PHE A 497 9.04 6.15 12.25
C PHE A 497 10.18 7.01 12.79
N SER A 498 9.93 7.82 13.83
CA SER A 498 10.96 8.60 14.53
C SER A 498 10.61 8.82 16.02
N GLU A 499 11.63 9.07 16.86
CA GLU A 499 11.46 9.23 18.32
C GLU A 499 10.64 10.48 18.71
N LYS A 500 10.68 11.56 17.92
CA LYS A 500 9.89 12.79 18.15
C LYS A 500 9.46 13.39 16.80
N PRO A 501 8.18 13.36 16.42
CA PRO A 501 7.75 13.75 15.08
C PRO A 501 7.57 15.27 14.95
N ARG A 502 8.02 15.80 13.82
CA ARG A 502 7.20 16.75 13.04
C ARG A 502 7.46 16.52 11.57
N THR A 503 6.55 15.82 10.91
CA THR A 503 6.62 15.58 9.47
C THR A 503 5.52 16.40 8.82
N THR A 504 5.90 17.25 7.87
CA THR A 504 4.98 18.21 7.24
C THR A 504 4.86 17.89 5.76
N PHE A 505 3.62 17.84 5.28
CA PHE A 505 3.30 17.58 3.89
C PHE A 505 3.98 18.57 2.94
N LEU A 506 4.40 18.07 1.78
CA LEU A 506 4.54 18.88 0.56
C LEU A 506 3.27 18.70 -0.29
N ALA A 507 2.12 19.08 0.24
CA ALA A 507 1.00 19.41 -0.63
C ALA A 507 1.34 20.78 -1.22
N GLY A 508 1.44 20.88 -2.54
CA GLY A 508 1.63 22.17 -3.21
C GLY A 508 0.46 23.09 -2.85
N TYR A 509 0.72 24.05 -1.97
CA TYR A 509 -0.25 25.09 -1.63
C TYR A 509 -0.59 25.91 -2.87
N MET A 510 -1.87 26.18 -3.04
CA MET A 510 -2.39 26.98 -4.15
C MET A 510 -2.24 28.46 -3.84
N VAL A 511 -1.08 29.03 -4.16
CA VAL A 511 -0.89 30.49 -4.08
C VAL A 511 -1.27 31.13 -5.42
N LEU A 512 -2.38 31.86 -5.38
CA LEU A 512 -2.92 32.69 -6.45
C LEU A 512 -2.16 34.02 -6.56
N VAL A 513 -1.58 34.27 -7.74
CA VAL A 513 -1.35 35.62 -8.23
C VAL A 513 -1.93 35.65 -9.64
N VAL A 514 -2.96 36.46 -9.84
CA VAL A 514 -3.19 37.33 -11.00
C VAL A 514 -4.64 37.82 -10.88
N LEU A 515 -4.81 38.92 -10.16
CA LEU A 515 -5.91 39.86 -10.36
C LEU A 515 -5.25 41.19 -10.59
N SER A 516 -5.31 41.69 -11.83
CA SER A 516 -5.52 43.10 -12.15
C SER A 516 -5.57 43.24 -13.67
N TYR A 517 -6.45 44.12 -14.13
CA TYR A 517 -6.50 44.68 -15.49
C TYR A 517 -7.21 43.81 -16.55
N PHE A 518 -8.45 44.18 -16.90
CA PHE A 518 -8.73 45.22 -17.88
C PHE A 518 -10.24 45.29 -18.14
N ILE A 519 -10.83 46.47 -17.92
CA ILE A 519 -12.12 46.89 -18.49
C ILE A 519 -11.78 47.94 -19.54
N LEU A 520 -12.32 47.82 -20.76
CA LEU A 520 -13.04 48.90 -21.50
C LEU A 520 -13.23 48.63 -23.02
N PHE A 521 -14.47 48.90 -23.44
CA PHE A 521 -15.05 49.22 -24.76
C PHE A 521 -15.27 48.15 -25.86
N SER A 522 -16.57 47.76 -25.98
CA SER A 522 -17.51 47.77 -27.14
C SER A 522 -16.94 47.68 -28.57
N GLN A 523 -17.44 46.85 -29.52
CA GLN A 523 -18.83 46.66 -29.97
C GLN A 523 -19.02 45.36 -30.84
N GLU A 524 -20.21 44.75 -30.70
CA GLU A 524 -21.04 43.89 -31.60
C GLU A 524 -20.74 42.40 -32.01
N ALA A 525 -21.81 41.59 -31.79
CA ALA A 525 -22.40 40.48 -32.59
C ALA A 525 -22.20 38.99 -32.17
N GLU A 526 -23.20 38.39 -31.46
CA GLU A 526 -23.36 37.01 -30.87
C GLU A 526 -22.89 35.78 -31.73
N ILE A 527 -22.29 34.77 -31.07
CA ILE A 527 -21.67 33.56 -31.67
C ILE A 527 -22.02 32.35 -30.79
N SER A 528 -22.72 31.38 -31.38
CA SER A 528 -23.09 30.12 -30.73
C SER A 528 -21.92 29.13 -30.69
N ALA A 529 -21.97 28.15 -29.78
CA ALA A 529 -20.95 27.09 -29.64
C ALA A 529 -20.64 26.36 -30.95
N SER A 530 -21.65 26.13 -31.81
CA SER A 530 -21.46 25.50 -33.13
C SER A 530 -20.66 26.40 -34.07
N LYS A 531 -20.89 27.72 -34.05
CA LYS A 531 -20.19 28.68 -34.90
C LYS A 531 -18.76 28.91 -34.41
N LEU A 532 -18.55 28.93 -33.08
CA LEU A 532 -17.22 28.97 -32.46
C LEU A 532 -16.39 27.73 -32.84
N GLN A 533 -16.99 26.54 -32.80
CA GLN A 533 -16.36 25.30 -33.22
C GLN A 533 -15.87 25.36 -34.67
N THR A 534 -16.72 25.82 -35.60
CA THR A 534 -16.35 25.95 -37.01
C THR A 534 -15.20 26.93 -37.22
N ILE A 535 -15.21 28.06 -36.49
CA ILE A 535 -14.15 29.08 -36.58
C ILE A 535 -12.82 28.54 -36.06
N LEU A 536 -12.81 27.96 -34.85
CA LEU A 536 -11.58 27.46 -34.23
C LEU A 536 -10.97 26.30 -35.01
N ASN A 537 -11.79 25.36 -35.50
CA ASN A 537 -11.28 24.23 -36.29
C ASN A 537 -10.74 24.68 -37.65
N ARG A 538 -11.28 25.75 -38.24
CA ARG A 538 -10.75 26.35 -39.48
C ARG A 538 -9.44 27.12 -39.27
N ILE A 539 -9.22 27.66 -38.08
CA ILE A 539 -7.96 28.33 -37.71
C ILE A 539 -6.89 27.27 -37.44
N ILE A 540 -7.23 26.25 -36.64
CA ILE A 540 -6.30 25.16 -36.29
C ILE A 540 -5.90 24.35 -37.52
N SER A 541 -6.80 24.10 -38.47
CA SER A 541 -6.46 23.37 -39.70
C SER A 541 -5.37 24.04 -40.56
N LYS A 542 -5.03 25.31 -40.29
CA LYS A 542 -3.92 26.03 -40.93
C LYS A 542 -2.56 25.78 -40.27
N HIS A 543 -2.53 25.22 -39.06
CA HIS A 543 -1.33 24.92 -38.29
C HIS A 543 -0.96 23.44 -38.42
N LYS A 544 -0.14 23.10 -39.43
CA LYS A 544 0.29 21.72 -39.71
C LYS A 544 1.26 21.15 -38.66
N ASP A 545 1.76 22.00 -37.78
CA ASP A 545 2.68 21.69 -36.68
C ASP A 545 1.98 21.16 -35.42
N LEU A 546 0.65 21.25 -35.33
CA LEU A 546 -0.13 20.78 -34.18
C LEU A 546 -0.90 19.51 -34.53
N LYS A 547 -0.82 18.48 -33.69
CA LYS A 547 -1.74 17.33 -33.76
C LYS A 547 -2.98 17.62 -32.92
N THR A 548 -4.13 17.41 -33.53
CA THR A 548 -5.44 17.75 -32.96
C THR A 548 -6.55 17.08 -33.76
N ASP A 549 -7.58 16.64 -33.06
CA ASP A 549 -8.82 16.13 -33.69
C ASP A 549 -9.84 17.27 -33.93
N GLY A 550 -9.45 18.51 -33.61
CA GLY A 550 -10.30 19.68 -33.58
C GLY A 550 -11.06 19.85 -32.27
N PHE A 551 -11.52 21.07 -31.97
CA PHE A 551 -12.33 21.33 -30.79
C PHE A 551 -13.71 20.69 -30.89
N GLY A 552 -14.09 19.98 -29.82
CA GLY A 552 -15.44 19.46 -29.63
C GLY A 552 -16.46 20.56 -29.30
N LYS A 553 -17.75 20.23 -29.42
CA LYS A 553 -18.84 21.17 -29.12
C LYS A 553 -18.90 21.52 -27.63
N GLU A 554 -18.58 20.57 -26.75
CA GLU A 554 -18.52 20.80 -25.29
C GLU A 554 -17.37 21.71 -24.87
N ALA A 555 -16.23 21.63 -25.56
CA ALA A 555 -15.11 22.55 -25.38
C ALA A 555 -15.51 24.00 -25.68
N CYS A 556 -16.18 24.20 -26.82
CA CYS A 556 -16.67 25.50 -27.24
C CYS A 556 -17.76 26.04 -26.29
N ARG A 557 -18.59 25.17 -25.70
CA ARG A 557 -19.53 25.57 -24.64
C ARG A 557 -18.80 26.02 -23.38
N CYS A 558 -17.82 25.26 -22.91
CA CYS A 558 -17.02 25.63 -21.74
C CYS A 558 -16.29 26.98 -21.95
N MET A 559 -15.77 27.22 -23.16
CA MET A 559 -15.17 28.51 -23.54
C MET A 559 -16.17 29.66 -23.44
N ILE A 560 -17.37 29.49 -24.01
CA ILE A 560 -18.43 30.49 -23.96
C ILE A 560 -18.84 30.75 -22.49
N THR A 561 -19.03 29.71 -21.70
CA THR A 561 -19.40 29.83 -20.28
C THR A 561 -18.32 30.54 -19.45
N LEU A 562 -17.03 30.28 -19.72
CA LEU A 562 -15.93 31.01 -19.09
C LEU A 562 -15.93 32.50 -19.49
N MET A 563 -16.29 32.82 -20.74
CA MET A 563 -16.43 34.21 -21.20
C MET A 563 -17.65 34.90 -20.58
N ASP A 564 -18.76 34.19 -20.42
CA ASP A 564 -19.97 34.71 -19.77
C ASP A 564 -19.72 35.01 -18.28
N LEU A 565 -18.99 34.14 -17.58
CA LEU A 565 -18.56 34.37 -16.18
C LEU A 565 -17.62 35.57 -16.05
N LEU A 566 -16.73 35.78 -17.03
CA LEU A 566 -15.81 36.92 -17.07
C LEU A 566 -16.51 38.27 -17.34
N LEU A 567 -17.70 38.27 -17.96
CA LEU A 567 -18.44 39.46 -18.39
C LEU A 567 -19.63 39.82 -17.48
N GLY A 568 -19.66 39.28 -16.25
CA GLY A 568 -20.78 39.31 -15.30
C GLY A 568 -21.23 40.68 -14.74
N MET A 569 -21.29 41.74 -15.54
CA MET A 569 -22.10 42.93 -15.30
C MET A 569 -22.49 43.60 -16.64
N ILE A 570 -23.47 43.05 -17.37
CA ILE A 570 -24.47 43.78 -18.17
C ILE A 570 -25.52 42.74 -18.55
N SER A 571 -26.78 43.05 -18.26
CA SER A 571 -27.95 42.25 -18.60
C SER A 571 -28.26 42.27 -20.09
N THR A 572 -27.39 41.64 -20.90
CA THR A 572 -27.66 41.13 -22.25
C THR A 572 -26.52 40.19 -22.68
N PRO A 573 -26.79 39.06 -23.35
CA PRO A 573 -25.74 38.19 -23.87
C PRO A 573 -25.06 38.89 -25.05
N CYS A 574 -23.84 39.38 -24.88
CA CYS A 574 -23.07 40.05 -25.94
C CYS A 574 -21.58 39.70 -25.83
N LEU A 575 -21.02 39.28 -26.95
CA LEU A 575 -19.69 38.70 -27.17
C LEU A 575 -18.48 39.62 -27.12
N LEU A 576 -17.29 38.97 -27.12
CA LEU A 576 -16.04 39.49 -27.70
C LEU A 576 -15.23 38.40 -28.46
N LEU A 577 -15.02 38.49 -29.78
CA LEU A 577 -14.15 37.57 -30.57
C LEU A 577 -12.91 38.20 -31.26
N PRO A 578 -12.83 39.51 -31.56
CA PRO A 578 -11.58 40.11 -32.05
C PRO A 578 -10.47 40.17 -31.00
N THR A 579 -10.82 40.23 -29.72
CA THR A 579 -9.89 40.14 -28.58
C THR A 579 -9.34 38.73 -28.38
N PHE A 580 -10.03 37.66 -28.81
CA PHE A 580 -9.52 36.29 -28.63
C PHE A 580 -8.35 35.97 -29.57
N VAL A 581 -8.32 36.58 -30.76
CA VAL A 581 -7.21 36.40 -31.73
C VAL A 581 -6.05 37.36 -31.43
N ASN A 582 -6.31 38.55 -30.89
CA ASN A 582 -5.28 39.55 -30.59
C ASN A 582 -4.77 39.54 -29.13
N ASN A 583 -5.47 38.97 -28.13
CA ASN A 583 -4.96 38.80 -26.76
C ASN A 583 -3.98 37.63 -26.61
N LEU A 584 -3.26 37.33 -27.69
CA LEU A 584 -2.00 36.62 -27.66
C LEU A 584 -0.89 37.60 -27.13
N SER A 585 -1.02 38.08 -25.87
CA SER A 585 -0.10 38.93 -25.04
C SER A 585 -0.49 40.45 -24.95
N PRO A 586 -0.39 41.10 -23.75
CA PRO A 586 0.78 41.10 -22.86
C PRO A 586 0.54 40.43 -21.50
N SER A 587 1.10 39.22 -21.38
CA SER A 587 1.26 38.37 -20.18
C SER A 587 -0.03 37.86 -19.49
N PRO A 588 -0.24 36.54 -19.37
CA PRO A 588 0.67 35.42 -19.70
C PRO A 588 0.75 35.14 -21.22
N PRO A 589 1.77 34.38 -21.68
CA PRO A 589 1.97 34.13 -23.11
C PRO A 589 0.78 33.37 -23.72
N PRO A 590 0.56 33.53 -25.03
CA PRO A 590 -0.57 32.91 -25.71
C PRO A 590 -0.59 31.39 -25.54
N ARG A 591 -1.76 30.74 -25.38
CA ARG A 591 -1.87 29.29 -25.12
C ARG A 591 -1.14 28.44 -26.18
N GLN A 592 -1.10 28.91 -27.43
CA GLN A 592 -0.28 28.32 -28.51
C GLN A 592 1.22 28.48 -28.28
N THR A 593 1.66 29.61 -27.72
CA THR A 593 3.07 29.87 -27.34
C THR A 593 3.48 29.04 -26.14
N VAL A 594 2.61 28.84 -25.15
CA VAL A 594 2.86 27.87 -24.06
C VAL A 594 2.96 26.47 -24.64
N PHE A 595 2.01 26.06 -25.51
CA PHE A 595 2.05 24.73 -26.11
C PHE A 595 3.33 24.48 -26.89
N ARG A 596 3.71 25.39 -27.78
CA ARG A 596 4.96 25.29 -28.58
C ARG A 596 6.23 25.43 -27.75
N LYS A 597 6.19 26.12 -26.61
CA LYS A 597 7.34 26.27 -25.71
C LYS A 597 7.63 24.98 -24.96
N PHE A 598 6.59 24.20 -24.66
CA PHE A 598 6.70 22.99 -23.86
C PHE A 598 6.56 21.70 -24.67
N ASP A 599 6.15 21.73 -25.94
CA ASP A 599 6.38 20.67 -26.94
C ASP A 599 7.88 20.64 -27.31
N LEU A 600 8.70 20.12 -26.39
CA LEU A 600 10.17 20.17 -26.46
C LEU A 600 10.70 19.28 -27.58
N ASP A 601 9.97 18.20 -27.89
CA ASP A 601 10.32 17.26 -28.95
C ASP A 601 9.71 17.64 -30.32
N LYS A 602 8.89 18.69 -30.39
CA LYS A 602 8.18 19.16 -31.59
C LYS A 602 7.30 18.08 -32.20
N SER A 603 6.76 17.19 -31.36
CA SER A 603 5.89 16.09 -31.79
C SER A 603 4.50 16.57 -32.23
N GLY A 604 4.16 17.82 -31.95
CA GLY A 604 2.83 18.39 -32.14
C GLY A 604 1.83 17.95 -31.06
N THR A 605 2.32 17.26 -30.02
CA THR A 605 1.57 16.77 -28.87
C THR A 605 2.35 17.07 -27.60
N MET A 606 1.69 17.15 -26.44
CA MET A 606 2.40 17.20 -25.17
C MET A 606 2.42 15.83 -24.52
N SER A 607 3.60 15.33 -24.23
CA SER A 607 3.72 14.30 -23.21
C SER A 607 3.22 14.83 -21.87
N SER A 608 2.82 13.94 -20.98
CA SER A 608 2.49 14.29 -19.60
C SER A 608 3.54 15.16 -18.88
N TYR A 609 4.82 14.95 -19.16
CA TYR A 609 5.93 15.72 -18.63
C TYR A 609 5.83 17.20 -19.01
N GLU A 610 5.50 17.45 -20.28
CA GLU A 610 5.35 18.76 -20.87
C GLU A 610 4.06 19.44 -20.42
N MET A 611 2.99 18.66 -20.28
CA MET A 611 1.70 19.09 -19.73
C MET A 611 1.86 19.68 -18.32
N ARG A 612 2.65 19.04 -17.44
CA ARG A 612 2.89 19.54 -16.08
C ARG A 612 3.57 20.90 -16.08
N MET A 613 4.62 21.04 -16.88
CA MET A 613 5.36 22.31 -17.01
C MET A 613 4.50 23.40 -17.65
N ALA A 614 3.68 23.03 -18.65
CA ALA A 614 2.77 23.93 -19.32
C ALA A 614 1.70 24.50 -18.37
N LEU A 615 1.09 23.66 -17.52
CA LEU A 615 0.11 24.09 -16.51
C LEU A 615 0.74 25.04 -15.47
N GLU A 616 1.94 24.72 -14.95
CA GLU A 616 2.66 25.60 -14.01
C GLU A 616 2.99 26.95 -14.64
N SER A 617 3.46 26.95 -15.89
CA SER A 617 3.74 28.19 -16.63
C SER A 617 2.50 29.01 -16.95
N SER A 618 1.33 28.36 -16.98
CA SER A 618 0.02 28.98 -17.16
C SER A 618 -0.59 29.48 -15.85
N GLY A 619 0.15 29.37 -14.73
CA GLY A 619 -0.26 29.87 -13.41
C GLY A 619 -0.95 28.85 -12.51
N PHE A 620 -1.08 27.57 -12.94
CA PHE A 620 -1.71 26.53 -12.14
C PHE A 620 -0.67 25.74 -11.36
N LYS A 621 -0.70 25.84 -10.02
CA LYS A 621 0.01 24.91 -9.13
C LYS A 621 -0.97 23.84 -8.69
N LEU A 622 -0.73 22.60 -9.10
CA LEU A 622 -1.65 21.48 -8.88
C LEU A 622 -0.98 20.41 -8.01
N THR A 623 -1.77 19.71 -7.20
CA THR A 623 -1.30 18.51 -6.50
C THR A 623 -1.05 17.38 -7.48
N ASN A 624 -0.21 16.40 -7.10
CA ASN A 624 0.04 15.21 -7.92
C ASN A 624 -1.26 14.48 -8.29
N HIS A 625 -2.21 14.40 -7.35
CA HIS A 625 -3.50 13.75 -7.56
C HIS A 625 -4.36 14.46 -8.62
N LEU A 626 -4.51 15.78 -8.51
CA LEU A 626 -5.22 16.59 -9.51
C LEU A 626 -4.57 16.46 -10.89
N PHE A 627 -3.24 16.45 -10.93
CA PHE A 627 -2.50 16.26 -12.18
C PHE A 627 -2.72 14.86 -12.79
N GLN A 628 -2.76 13.80 -11.98
CA GLN A 628 -3.12 12.45 -12.46
C GLN A 628 -4.53 12.40 -13.05
N LEU A 629 -5.52 13.01 -12.38
CA LEU A 629 -6.89 13.09 -12.92
C LEU A 629 -6.96 13.85 -14.25
N ILE A 630 -6.13 14.87 -14.42
CA ILE A 630 -5.99 15.60 -15.69
C ILE A 630 -5.42 14.68 -16.77
N ILE A 631 -4.32 13.96 -16.50
CA ILE A 631 -3.74 13.04 -17.47
C ILE A 631 -4.72 11.93 -17.84
N LEU A 632 -5.38 11.30 -16.87
CA LEU A 632 -6.38 10.25 -17.12
C LEU A 632 -7.56 10.73 -17.97
N ARG A 633 -7.89 12.02 -17.93
CA ARG A 633 -9.05 12.59 -18.63
C ARG A 633 -8.72 13.16 -20.00
N TYR A 634 -7.54 13.77 -20.15
CA TYR A 634 -7.20 14.56 -21.33
C TYR A 634 -6.07 13.97 -22.18
N ALA A 635 -5.31 12.99 -21.67
CA ALA A 635 -4.33 12.28 -22.46
C ALA A 635 -4.99 11.15 -23.29
N LYS A 636 -4.43 10.87 -24.46
CA LYS A 636 -4.78 9.73 -25.32
C LYS A 636 -4.15 8.43 -24.77
N GLU A 637 -4.44 7.29 -25.41
CA GLU A 637 -3.94 5.98 -24.98
C GLU A 637 -2.40 5.88 -24.97
N ASP A 638 -1.72 6.71 -25.76
CA ASP A 638 -0.27 6.85 -25.81
C ASP A 638 0.29 7.80 -24.75
N LEU A 639 -0.57 8.33 -23.86
CA LEU A 639 -0.28 9.31 -22.79
C LEU A 639 0.16 10.69 -23.29
N ASN A 640 -0.10 10.99 -24.55
CA ASN A 640 0.09 12.31 -25.13
C ASN A 640 -1.21 13.12 -25.10
N VAL A 641 -1.08 14.43 -24.91
CA VAL A 641 -2.16 15.40 -24.85
C VAL A 641 -2.07 16.29 -26.08
N ASP A 642 -3.06 16.17 -26.95
CA ASP A 642 -3.20 17.00 -28.14
C ASP A 642 -3.56 18.45 -27.79
N PHE A 643 -3.37 19.35 -28.75
CA PHE A 643 -3.56 20.80 -28.53
C PHE A 643 -4.97 21.15 -28.04
N ASP A 644 -6.02 20.55 -28.63
CA ASP A 644 -7.39 20.81 -28.23
C ASP A 644 -7.69 20.31 -26.81
N ASN A 645 -7.18 19.13 -26.42
CA ASN A 645 -7.33 18.59 -25.08
C ASN A 645 -6.58 19.42 -24.02
N PHE A 646 -5.38 19.93 -24.36
CA PHE A 646 -4.65 20.88 -23.51
C PHE A 646 -5.46 22.15 -23.24
N VAL A 647 -5.98 22.76 -24.30
CA VAL A 647 -6.77 24.00 -24.20
C VAL A 647 -8.07 23.75 -23.41
N ASN A 648 -8.74 22.62 -23.64
CA ASN A 648 -9.95 22.23 -22.92
C ASN A 648 -9.70 22.04 -21.42
N CYS A 649 -8.57 21.42 -21.07
CA CYS A 649 -8.15 21.27 -19.68
C CYS A 649 -7.95 22.64 -19.01
N LEU A 650 -7.21 23.55 -19.65
CA LEU A 650 -6.95 24.88 -19.12
C LEU A 650 -8.25 25.67 -18.86
N ILE A 651 -9.16 25.70 -19.84
CA ILE A 651 -10.43 26.41 -19.72
C ILE A 651 -11.29 25.84 -18.60
N ARG A 652 -11.34 24.51 -18.48
CA ARG A 652 -12.12 23.87 -17.41
C ARG A 652 -11.53 24.14 -16.04
N LEU A 653 -10.21 24.03 -15.88
CA LEU A 653 -9.55 24.39 -14.62
C LEU A 653 -9.85 25.85 -14.26
N GLU A 654 -9.67 26.77 -15.20
CA GLU A 654 -9.93 28.19 -15.00
C GLU A 654 -11.40 28.46 -14.60
N THR A 655 -12.35 27.77 -15.24
CA THR A 655 -13.78 27.86 -14.90
C THR A 655 -14.03 27.36 -13.48
N MET A 656 -13.51 26.17 -13.13
CA MET A 656 -13.68 25.57 -11.81
C MET A 656 -13.15 26.47 -10.70
N PHE A 657 -11.95 27.04 -10.88
CA PHE A 657 -11.35 27.95 -9.91
C PHE A 657 -12.13 29.25 -9.75
N LYS A 658 -12.66 29.81 -10.84
CA LYS A 658 -13.47 31.03 -10.79
C LYS A 658 -14.80 30.79 -10.10
N THR A 659 -15.54 29.76 -10.51
CA THR A 659 -16.82 29.43 -9.89
C THR A 659 -16.63 29.17 -8.41
N PHE A 660 -15.60 28.42 -8.01
CA PHE A 660 -15.31 28.18 -6.59
C PHE A 660 -15.14 29.49 -5.81
N LYS A 661 -14.29 30.41 -6.29
CA LYS A 661 -14.07 31.71 -5.63
C LYS A 661 -15.30 32.60 -5.55
N GLU A 662 -16.15 32.57 -6.57
CA GLU A 662 -17.39 33.34 -6.57
C GLU A 662 -18.38 32.82 -5.51
N MET A 663 -18.29 31.53 -5.18
CA MET A 663 -19.18 30.88 -4.23
C MET A 663 -18.62 30.83 -2.80
N ASP A 664 -17.29 30.83 -2.64
CA ASP A 664 -16.58 30.91 -1.36
C ASP A 664 -16.51 32.37 -0.87
N THR A 665 -17.67 32.94 -0.56
CA THR A 665 -17.81 34.36 -0.22
C THR A 665 -17.20 34.73 1.13
N ASP A 666 -17.07 33.76 2.04
CA ASP A 666 -16.47 33.87 3.36
C ASP A 666 -14.98 33.49 3.39
N VAL A 667 -14.44 33.00 2.27
CA VAL A 667 -13.02 32.67 2.09
C VAL A 667 -12.54 31.64 3.12
N ASP A 668 -13.44 30.74 3.51
CA ASP A 668 -13.17 29.68 4.47
C ASP A 668 -12.64 28.40 3.78
N GLY A 669 -12.59 28.43 2.44
CA GLY A 669 -12.14 27.33 1.59
C GLY A 669 -13.20 26.23 1.43
N VAL A 670 -14.48 26.51 1.73
CA VAL A 670 -15.57 25.53 1.69
C VAL A 670 -16.77 26.10 0.93
N VAL A 671 -17.30 25.34 -0.04
CA VAL A 671 -18.54 25.69 -0.74
C VAL A 671 -19.55 24.57 -0.57
N SER A 672 -20.71 24.90 -0.03
CA SER A 672 -21.79 23.93 0.20
C SER A 672 -22.81 23.96 -0.93
N PHE A 673 -23.19 22.77 -1.41
CA PHE A 673 -24.20 22.61 -2.45
C PHE A 673 -25.32 21.70 -1.98
N SER A 674 -26.57 22.11 -2.21
CA SER A 674 -27.69 21.17 -2.22
C SER A 674 -27.60 20.24 -3.43
N PHE A 675 -28.21 19.06 -3.34
CA PHE A 675 -28.31 18.11 -4.45
C PHE A 675 -28.79 18.75 -5.76
N PHE A 676 -29.79 19.64 -5.68
CA PHE A 676 -30.32 20.33 -6.86
C PHE A 676 -29.32 21.33 -7.47
N GLN A 677 -28.53 22.02 -6.64
CA GLN A 677 -27.46 22.89 -7.12
C GLN A 677 -26.34 22.07 -7.78
N VAL A 678 -25.97 20.92 -7.22
CA VAL A 678 -25.01 19.99 -7.85
C VAL A 678 -25.51 19.55 -9.23
N CYS A 679 -26.77 19.13 -9.35
CA CYS A 679 -27.37 18.74 -10.63
C CYS A 679 -27.46 19.90 -11.63
N HIS A 680 -27.78 21.11 -11.17
CA HIS A 680 -27.84 22.30 -12.02
C HIS A 680 -26.46 22.71 -12.54
N HIS A 681 -25.44 22.70 -11.68
CA HIS A 681 -24.05 22.97 -12.08
C HIS A 681 -23.50 21.88 -13.01
N TYR A 682 -23.86 20.61 -12.80
CA TYR A 682 -23.54 19.51 -13.70
C TYR A 682 -24.09 19.76 -15.11
N GLN A 683 -25.37 20.14 -15.22
CA GLN A 683 -26.03 20.38 -16.50
C GLN A 683 -25.53 21.64 -17.23
N LYS A 684 -25.17 22.69 -16.49
CA LYS A 684 -24.77 23.99 -17.05
C LYS A 684 -23.27 24.10 -17.36
N HIS A 685 -22.41 23.47 -16.57
CA HIS A 685 -20.95 23.63 -16.64
C HIS A 685 -20.19 22.31 -16.93
N GLY A 686 -20.87 21.16 -17.02
CA GLY A 686 -20.23 19.87 -17.23
C GLY A 686 -19.32 19.43 -16.07
N LEU A 687 -19.60 19.91 -14.85
CA LEU A 687 -18.91 19.58 -13.61
C LEU A 687 -19.27 18.16 -13.18
N LEU A 688 -18.33 17.22 -13.22
CA LEU A 688 -18.48 15.89 -12.64
C LEU A 688 -18.15 15.96 -11.14
N LEU A 689 -19.17 15.79 -10.27
CA LEU A 689 -18.99 15.35 -8.90
C LEU A 689 -19.36 13.86 -8.79
N LEU A 690 -18.55 13.14 -8.02
CA LEU A 690 -18.64 11.70 -7.82
C LEU A 690 -19.74 11.39 -6.80
N ARG A 691 -20.50 10.32 -7.06
CA ARG A 691 -21.64 9.88 -6.27
C ARG A 691 -21.18 8.96 -5.13
N GLU A 692 -21.67 9.17 -3.90
CA GLU A 692 -22.25 8.13 -3.01
C GLU A 692 -22.79 8.71 -1.67
N SER A 693 -24.11 8.60 -1.46
CA SER A 693 -24.87 8.72 -0.20
C SER A 693 -25.02 10.10 0.51
N SER A 694 -25.86 10.15 1.55
CA SER A 694 -27.05 11.01 1.68
C SER A 694 -26.91 12.41 2.31
N LEU A 695 -25.71 12.97 2.45
CA LEU A 695 -25.50 14.33 2.97
C LEU A 695 -24.40 15.03 2.18
N TRP A 696 -24.72 16.17 1.55
CA TRP A 696 -23.81 16.92 0.68
C TRP A 696 -23.15 18.07 1.46
N SER A 697 -21.90 17.87 1.86
CA SER A 697 -20.98 18.95 2.23
C SER A 697 -19.67 18.75 1.47
N VAL A 698 -19.33 19.65 0.54
CA VAL A 698 -18.04 19.62 -0.17
C VAL A 698 -17.06 20.49 0.61
N ASN A 699 -16.28 19.86 1.49
CA ASN A 699 -15.28 20.54 2.31
C ASN A 699 -13.92 20.49 1.61
N ILE A 700 -13.46 21.61 1.04
CA ILE A 700 -12.15 21.75 0.37
C ILE A 700 -11.11 22.33 1.35
N LYS A 701 -11.15 21.94 2.63
CA LYS A 701 -10.21 22.48 3.64
C LYS A 701 -8.73 22.13 3.44
N HIS A 702 -8.36 21.25 2.50
CA HIS A 702 -6.95 20.86 2.29
C HIS A 702 -6.49 20.89 0.82
N CYS A 703 -7.18 21.63 -0.07
CA CYS A 703 -6.62 22.01 -1.39
C CYS A 703 -6.23 23.49 -1.53
N PHE A 704 -6.32 24.29 -0.46
CA PHE A 704 -5.84 25.67 -0.43
C PHE A 704 -4.50 25.79 0.29
#